data_AF-A0AAU8E7U9-F1
#
_entry.id   AF-A0AAU8E7U9-F1
#
_cell.length_a   1.000
_cell.length_b   1.000
_cell.length_c   1.000
_cell.angle_alpha   90.00
_cell.angle_beta   90.00
_cell.angle_gamma   90.00
#
_symmetry.space_group_name_H-M   'P 1'
#
loop_
_entity.id
_entity.type
_entity.pdbx_description
1 polymer ?
#
loop_
_entity_poly.entity_id
_entity_poly.type
_entity_poly.pdbx_seq_one_letter_code
_entity_poly.pdbx_strand_id
1 'polypeptide(L)'
;MKNAPPTFRLLRGSTVASAILITASIATVSAAPLDDESQPPPTDPSAYYNPPADPIAAAAALEALKTMPETNQGALALPNGAFGDRNTPRADNVLPPSLQTSFNYPTNGKPSPLYGALPFTQQLLLFEEFGTEKLDPTIPAPPLTFPVPTVGPAPAQDPDSVARSAPSGSALDAFMRQPGLFPFPSQFSNVLDRNPWKAQIETFLNRQPVGSPAEGRPPGKGWSHQRWNEFYPQVAYKTVQAGARINTGMRDRRQLHNYAVGEFGPGGLYYQTSDIPTTTGTTKGIDTRFHPNFPLQNHNALWTFDGTFPVKLLMVRYGQPVLMRHYNALPIDPAANMGFGLHTISTHEHNGHSPAESDGYTNAFFFPGQYYDYRWPLQLAGYDTINTTAQDPRAAFPCAPGEKLFVNDASPGLKTCENGTIKIRGDWRETMSTHWFHDHMLDFTAQNVYKGNAVMMNYYSALDRGNEAIEDGVNLRLPSGSALPWGNRDYDVNLVVADKAWDANGQLWFNPFNTDGFLGDQVLVNWQYEPRLKVRARSYRFRILNGSVSRYFRIALVREIAGNGGEFPGPSGSGVSYSRVPFHLVGNDGNLMEHAVPFDGSMDLDGDGDKQNHNGILPTQGIAERFDIIVNFAKNGIKTGDKLYFVNLMEHKTGKGPEKNGLSLADVLSEKYKAVIKQGSKGPEWDKGDPVVGKFMQLIVQPYTGQDVSMNPADYEPAKPGKPAGKTMIPLTLDRDNPTDLAKIKTARHREFIFGRSDGTDEAPWTIKTDGGFGYDMDSRRISAAAQLSTGPTDGGYTGDGTLEVWKIKNGGNGWNHPVHVHFEEGIILSRDGKAPPEWEKWARKDVYRIGEGIDSSVDVEMAIHFREFAGTYMEHCHNTQHEDTSMLLRWDIEHPGQFQLMPTPLPGWDGVTYVNSAALPTFRNPGNGSGDDGDDDNEGQNQKPVANPDSATSSNGQPVAINVLANDTDPDGNLPLKVVGLAQPDSGQGSVITDGVRVIYTPPTTVTAPFTAAFTYQASDAKNAVSEPAAVSVAVTPAAVNEDLVVTSASVTVRSNNRYTWDLAGTTSKGTGNTLAVTVTTTAGPLNLGNAILTPTGTGARWRVSVSTTGAGPTPNPTATVRSTFGQTVTAPIVAH
;
A
#
# COMPACT_ATOMS: atom_id res chain seq x y z
N MET A 1 11.59 9.04 -67.83
CA MET A 1 11.83 8.49 -69.19
C MET A 1 12.79 7.31 -69.10
N LYS A 2 12.98 6.57 -70.20
CA LYS A 2 13.47 5.18 -70.25
C LYS A 2 15.00 5.01 -70.00
N ASN A 3 15.34 4.08 -69.11
CA ASN A 3 16.26 2.93 -69.23
C ASN A 3 17.68 3.01 -69.89
N ALA A 4 18.66 2.53 -69.10
CA ALA A 4 19.71 1.50 -69.44
C ALA A 4 21.18 2.00 -69.73
N PRO A 5 22.21 1.10 -69.86
CA PRO A 5 23.28 0.87 -68.84
C PRO A 5 24.72 0.82 -69.50
N PRO A 6 25.78 0.04 -69.11
CA PRO A 6 26.02 -0.85 -67.95
C PRO A 6 27.45 -0.89 -67.28
N THR A 7 27.51 -1.52 -66.10
CA THR A 7 28.56 -2.38 -65.48
C THR A 7 30.08 -2.21 -65.71
N PHE A 8 30.86 -2.21 -64.61
CA PHE A 8 31.86 -3.26 -64.28
C PHE A 8 32.18 -3.33 -62.75
N ARG A 9 32.79 -4.42 -62.27
CA ARG A 9 32.97 -4.77 -60.83
C ARG A 9 34.44 -4.75 -60.36
N LEU A 10 34.71 -4.47 -59.06
CA LEU A 10 35.29 -5.44 -58.10
C LEU A 10 35.48 -4.91 -56.65
N LEU A 11 35.43 -5.84 -55.69
CA LEU A 11 35.92 -5.81 -54.29
C LEU A 11 35.25 -4.91 -53.23
N ARG A 12 34.42 -5.53 -52.38
CA ARG A 12 34.50 -5.50 -50.90
C ARG A 12 33.69 -6.67 -50.31
N GLY A 13 34.09 -7.17 -49.13
CA GLY A 13 33.44 -8.31 -48.48
C GLY A 13 32.21 -7.92 -47.67
N SER A 14 31.27 -8.86 -47.52
CA SER A 14 30.07 -8.72 -46.68
C SER A 14 29.62 -10.08 -46.15
N THR A 15 29.51 -10.20 -44.83
CA THR A 15 28.78 -11.28 -44.15
C THR A 15 27.29 -11.13 -44.42
N VAL A 16 26.65 -12.17 -44.95
CA VAL A 16 25.22 -12.16 -45.31
C VAL A 16 24.40 -12.87 -44.25
N ALA A 17 23.29 -12.26 -43.84
CA ALA A 17 22.32 -12.85 -42.93
C ALA A 17 21.57 -14.01 -43.60
N SER A 18 21.37 -15.11 -42.86
CA SER A 18 20.45 -16.18 -43.23
C SER A 18 19.18 -16.08 -42.42
N ALA A 19 18.06 -15.77 -43.08
CA ALA A 19 16.74 -15.78 -42.47
C ALA A 19 16.32 -17.22 -42.16
N ILE A 20 15.83 -17.46 -40.94
CA ILE A 20 15.17 -18.71 -40.58
C ILE A 20 13.68 -18.54 -40.86
N LEU A 21 13.14 -19.31 -41.82
CA LEU A 21 11.70 -19.51 -41.92
C LEU A 21 11.24 -20.34 -40.72
N ILE A 22 10.44 -19.74 -39.84
CA ILE A 22 9.65 -20.50 -38.87
C ILE A 22 8.36 -20.92 -39.55
N THR A 23 8.22 -22.23 -39.80
CA THR A 23 6.95 -22.82 -40.21
C THR A 23 5.94 -22.69 -39.08
N ALA A 24 4.81 -22.03 -39.34
CA ALA A 24 3.74 -21.86 -38.37
C ALA A 24 3.02 -23.19 -38.07
N SER A 25 3.49 -23.92 -37.07
CA SER A 25 2.65 -24.84 -36.32
C SER A 25 1.70 -23.99 -35.45
N ILE A 26 0.39 -24.10 -35.67
CA ILE A 26 -0.61 -23.44 -34.82
C ILE A 26 -0.71 -24.25 -33.51
N ALA A 27 0.29 -24.06 -32.65
CA ALA A 27 0.12 -24.30 -31.23
C ALA A 27 -0.62 -23.07 -30.68
N THR A 28 -1.81 -23.30 -30.11
CA THR A 28 -2.43 -22.32 -29.23
C THR A 28 -1.48 -22.09 -28.06
N VAL A 29 -0.77 -20.97 -28.08
CA VAL A 29 -0.04 -20.49 -26.91
C VAL A 29 -1.10 -20.14 -25.88
N SER A 30 -1.37 -21.05 -24.94
CA SER A 30 -2.07 -20.67 -23.71
C SER A 30 -1.28 -19.53 -23.08
N ALA A 31 -1.98 -18.56 -22.49
CA ALA A 31 -1.32 -17.55 -21.69
C ALA A 31 -0.36 -18.21 -20.70
N ALA A 32 0.75 -17.52 -20.38
CA ALA A 32 1.53 -17.89 -19.20
C ALA A 32 0.57 -17.97 -18.00
N PRO A 33 0.79 -18.91 -17.06
CA PRO A 33 -0.17 -19.15 -15.99
C PRO A 33 -0.50 -17.85 -15.25
N LEU A 34 -1.75 -17.76 -14.81
CA LEU A 34 -2.19 -16.81 -13.78
C LEU A 34 -1.20 -16.83 -12.62
N ASP A 35 -1.02 -15.68 -11.96
CA ASP A 35 -0.10 -15.57 -10.83
C ASP A 35 -0.36 -16.65 -9.77
N ASP A 36 0.71 -17.13 -9.14
CA ASP A 36 0.66 -18.33 -8.31
C ASP A 36 0.06 -18.02 -6.91
N GLU A 37 -1.26 -18.00 -6.83
CA GLU A 37 -2.04 -17.77 -5.59
C GLU A 37 -2.05 -18.99 -4.63
N SER A 38 -1.25 -20.04 -4.86
CA SER A 38 -1.20 -21.19 -3.94
C SER A 38 -0.53 -20.85 -2.61
N GLN A 39 -0.87 -21.59 -1.55
CA GLN A 39 -0.24 -21.43 -0.23
C GLN A 39 1.30 -21.61 -0.32
N PRO A 40 2.11 -20.92 0.50
CA PRO A 40 3.56 -21.13 0.49
C PRO A 40 3.94 -22.60 0.73
N PRO A 41 5.02 -23.13 0.13
CA PRO A 41 5.48 -24.51 0.36
C PRO A 41 6.29 -24.64 1.67
N PRO A 42 6.40 -25.83 2.31
CA PRO A 42 6.94 -25.95 3.69
C PRO A 42 8.41 -25.58 3.93
N THR A 43 9.09 -25.08 2.90
CA THR A 43 10.47 -24.57 2.95
C THR A 43 10.54 -23.05 2.77
N ASP A 44 9.40 -22.40 2.55
CA ASP A 44 9.27 -20.95 2.44
C ASP A 44 9.28 -20.30 3.84
N PRO A 45 10.00 -19.19 4.06
CA PRO A 45 10.07 -18.55 5.38
C PRO A 45 8.73 -17.97 5.86
N SER A 46 7.84 -17.58 4.94
CA SER A 46 6.50 -17.06 5.22
C SER A 46 5.44 -18.16 5.35
N ALA A 47 5.84 -19.43 5.42
CA ALA A 47 4.96 -20.57 5.41
C ALA A 47 4.09 -20.71 6.68
N TYR A 48 2.85 -21.16 6.46
CA TYR A 48 1.87 -21.49 7.49
C TYR A 48 1.19 -22.82 7.12
N TYR A 49 1.04 -23.73 8.10
CA TYR A 49 0.35 -25.04 7.96
C TYR A 49 -0.60 -25.37 9.10
N ASN A 50 -0.66 -24.50 10.11
CA ASN A 50 -1.45 -24.79 11.29
C ASN A 50 -2.92 -24.53 10.95
N PRO A 51 -3.83 -25.53 11.10
CA PRO A 51 -5.26 -25.27 11.00
C PRO A 51 -5.65 -24.19 12.01
N PRO A 52 -6.76 -23.48 11.78
CA PRO A 52 -7.24 -22.50 12.75
C PRO A 52 -7.50 -23.25 14.05
N ALA A 53 -7.01 -22.68 15.13
CA ALA A 53 -7.19 -23.26 16.44
C ALA A 53 -8.70 -23.39 16.73
N ASP A 54 -9.15 -24.52 17.30
CA ASP A 54 -10.51 -24.60 17.82
C ASP A 54 -10.74 -23.51 18.89
N PRO A 55 -11.97 -23.15 19.27
CA PRO A 55 -12.20 -22.02 20.17
C PRO A 55 -11.42 -22.07 21.50
N ILE A 56 -11.08 -23.27 22.01
CA ILE A 56 -10.26 -23.44 23.23
C ILE A 56 -8.79 -23.18 22.90
N ALA A 57 -8.29 -23.75 21.81
CA ALA A 57 -6.92 -23.52 21.36
C ALA A 57 -6.69 -22.07 20.86
N ALA A 58 -7.70 -21.39 20.33
CA ALA A 58 -7.67 -19.98 19.94
C ALA A 58 -7.56 -19.08 21.18
N ALA A 59 -8.38 -19.33 22.20
CA ALA A 59 -8.25 -18.67 23.50
C ALA A 59 -6.87 -18.92 24.14
N ALA A 60 -6.36 -20.17 24.08
CA ALA A 60 -5.03 -20.49 24.58
C ALA A 60 -3.90 -19.77 23.81
N ALA A 61 -4.04 -19.60 22.49
CA ALA A 61 -3.10 -18.84 21.68
C ALA A 61 -3.12 -17.34 22.02
N LEU A 62 -4.31 -16.76 22.23
CA LEU A 62 -4.47 -15.37 22.68
C LEU A 62 -3.85 -15.13 24.06
N GLU A 63 -4.05 -16.04 25.03
CA GLU A 63 -3.41 -15.95 26.34
C GLU A 63 -1.88 -16.10 26.26
N ALA A 64 -1.37 -16.90 25.33
CA ALA A 64 0.08 -17.06 25.14
C ALA A 64 0.75 -15.75 24.70
N LEU A 65 0.10 -14.95 23.84
CA LEU A 65 0.63 -13.66 23.35
C LEU A 65 1.03 -12.72 24.50
N LYS A 66 0.25 -12.68 25.59
CA LYS A 66 0.49 -11.83 26.77
C LYS A 66 1.82 -12.10 27.49
N THR A 67 2.46 -13.23 27.21
CA THR A 67 3.75 -13.63 27.79
C THR A 67 4.92 -13.50 26.81
N MET A 68 4.64 -13.16 25.55
CA MET A 68 5.65 -12.97 24.51
C MET A 68 6.17 -11.52 24.50
N PRO A 69 7.42 -11.27 24.07
CA PRO A 69 7.92 -9.91 23.87
C PRO A 69 7.11 -9.09 22.84
N GLU A 70 7.28 -7.77 22.86
CA GLU A 70 6.71 -6.85 21.85
C GLU A 70 7.14 -7.24 20.42
N THR A 71 6.28 -7.00 19.43
CA THR A 71 6.50 -7.50 18.05
C THR A 71 7.47 -6.65 17.23
N ASN A 72 7.83 -5.46 17.72
CA ASN A 72 8.93 -4.61 17.23
C ASN A 72 10.23 -4.78 18.05
N GLN A 73 10.31 -5.78 18.95
CA GLN A 73 11.54 -6.08 19.70
C GLN A 73 12.73 -6.29 18.75
N GLY A 74 13.72 -5.40 18.83
CA GLY A 74 14.87 -5.38 17.92
C GLY A 74 15.02 -4.07 17.14
N ALA A 75 13.93 -3.33 16.93
CA ALA A 75 13.95 -1.98 16.35
C ALA A 75 14.77 -0.98 17.21
N LEU A 76 14.99 -1.29 18.49
CA LEU A 76 15.74 -0.51 19.46
C LEU A 76 16.97 -1.25 20.01
N ALA A 77 17.68 -2.00 19.16
CA ALA A 77 18.92 -2.65 19.56
C ALA A 77 20.02 -1.63 19.89
N LEU A 78 20.64 -1.77 21.06
CA LEU A 78 21.67 -0.87 21.60
C LEU A 78 23.09 -1.50 21.59
N PRO A 79 24.17 -0.69 21.62
CA PRO A 79 25.57 -1.16 21.59
C PRO A 79 25.99 -2.09 22.74
N ASN A 80 25.20 -2.16 23.82
CA ASN A 80 25.42 -3.02 24.98
C ASN A 80 24.73 -4.40 24.86
N GLY A 81 24.07 -4.68 23.73
CA GLY A 81 23.30 -5.90 23.52
C GLY A 81 21.90 -5.90 24.17
N ALA A 82 21.47 -4.77 24.75
CA ALA A 82 20.08 -4.61 25.17
C ALA A 82 19.18 -4.33 23.96
N PHE A 83 17.95 -4.82 24.03
CA PHE A 83 16.86 -4.40 23.15
C PHE A 83 15.99 -3.45 23.95
N GLY A 84 15.88 -2.20 23.50
CA GLY A 84 14.91 -1.28 24.03
C GLY A 84 13.48 -1.65 23.62
N ASP A 85 12.55 -1.02 24.33
CA ASP A 85 11.10 -1.04 24.18
C ASP A 85 10.59 0.40 23.92
N ARG A 86 9.26 0.56 23.78
CA ARG A 86 8.63 1.90 23.65
C ARG A 86 9.04 2.88 24.76
N ASN A 87 9.33 2.37 25.96
CA ASN A 87 9.63 3.12 27.18
C ASN A 87 11.13 3.44 27.39
N THR A 88 12.00 2.93 26.52
CA THR A 88 13.45 3.03 26.70
C THR A 88 13.90 4.50 26.58
N PRO A 89 14.46 5.10 27.65
CA PRO A 89 14.74 6.52 27.71
C PRO A 89 15.65 6.96 26.55
N ARG A 90 15.15 7.91 25.76
CA ARG A 90 15.96 8.59 24.75
C ARG A 90 16.47 9.88 25.38
N ALA A 91 17.08 10.77 24.61
CA ALA A 91 17.33 12.13 25.09
C ALA A 91 16.01 12.91 25.05
N ASP A 92 15.07 12.55 25.94
CA ASP A 92 13.65 12.89 25.82
C ASP A 92 13.42 14.39 25.66
N ASN A 93 12.66 14.77 24.62
CA ASN A 93 12.41 16.17 24.28
C ASN A 93 11.25 16.72 25.16
N VAL A 94 11.48 16.72 26.48
CA VAL A 94 10.45 16.95 27.50
C VAL A 94 10.98 17.85 28.61
N LEU A 95 10.23 18.91 28.93
CA LEU A 95 10.59 19.79 30.04
C LEU A 95 10.25 19.10 31.38
N PRO A 96 11.13 19.18 32.40
CA PRO A 96 10.80 18.76 33.76
C PRO A 96 9.50 19.44 34.26
N PRO A 97 8.63 18.78 35.04
CA PRO A 97 7.33 19.33 35.46
C PRO A 97 7.37 20.71 36.16
N SER A 98 8.50 21.06 36.77
CA SER A 98 8.75 22.38 37.35
C SER A 98 8.89 23.51 36.32
N LEU A 99 9.23 23.19 35.06
CA LEU A 99 9.47 24.11 33.95
C LEU A 99 8.37 24.09 32.87
N GLN A 100 7.44 23.13 32.92
CA GLN A 100 6.27 23.05 32.02
C GLN A 100 5.28 24.18 32.30
N THR A 101 4.84 24.85 31.23
CA THR A 101 4.00 26.07 31.27
C THR A 101 2.61 25.85 30.66
N SER A 102 2.51 25.35 29.42
CA SER A 102 1.23 25.17 28.73
C SER A 102 0.62 23.78 29.01
N PHE A 103 -0.27 23.70 30.01
CA PHE A 103 -1.03 22.48 30.34
C PHE A 103 -2.37 22.36 29.58
N ASN A 104 -2.99 23.49 29.25
CA ASN A 104 -4.00 23.52 28.19
C ASN A 104 -3.23 23.59 26.85
N TYR A 105 -3.74 22.95 25.80
CA TYR A 105 -3.09 22.88 24.48
C TYR A 105 -1.70 22.20 24.59
N PRO A 106 -1.61 20.90 24.98
CA PRO A 106 -0.41 20.33 25.58
C PRO A 106 0.71 20.07 24.57
N THR A 107 1.55 21.08 24.36
CA THR A 107 2.98 20.89 24.05
C THR A 107 3.77 20.47 25.29
N ASN A 108 3.23 20.75 26.49
CA ASN A 108 3.91 20.83 27.78
C ASN A 108 5.17 21.73 27.79
N GLY A 109 5.36 22.52 26.72
CA GLY A 109 6.47 23.39 26.49
C GLY A 109 6.16 24.85 26.84
N LYS A 110 7.11 25.71 26.48
CA LYS A 110 6.90 27.16 26.38
C LYS A 110 6.32 27.48 25.00
N PRO A 111 5.57 28.59 24.84
CA PRO A 111 5.12 29.07 23.55
C PRO A 111 6.24 29.14 22.51
N SER A 112 5.97 28.61 21.32
CA SER A 112 6.90 28.55 20.18
C SER A 112 7.37 29.96 19.77
N PRO A 113 8.67 30.31 19.92
CA PRO A 113 9.16 31.65 19.58
C PRO A 113 9.20 31.90 18.07
N LEU A 114 8.72 33.06 17.61
CA LEU A 114 8.59 33.35 16.17
C LEU A 114 9.85 33.95 15.50
N TYR A 115 10.95 34.20 16.22
CA TYR A 115 12.21 34.75 15.64
C TYR A 115 12.05 36.03 14.78
N GLY A 116 11.00 36.82 15.00
CA GLY A 116 10.67 37.98 14.16
C GLY A 116 10.10 37.64 12.79
N ALA A 117 9.63 36.41 12.56
CA ALA A 117 8.71 36.10 11.48
C ALA A 117 7.39 36.86 11.67
N LEU A 118 6.73 37.16 10.55
CA LEU A 118 5.44 37.82 10.52
C LEU A 118 4.48 37.01 9.64
N PRO A 119 3.21 36.85 10.06
CA PRO A 119 2.15 36.26 9.23
C PRO A 119 2.17 36.73 7.78
N PHE A 120 2.03 35.77 6.86
CA PHE A 120 1.87 35.98 5.42
C PHE A 120 3.07 36.65 4.71
N THR A 121 4.23 36.73 5.38
CA THR A 121 5.44 37.35 4.82
C THR A 121 6.34 36.43 4.00
N GLN A 122 6.07 35.11 3.95
CA GLN A 122 6.68 34.19 2.99
C GLN A 122 5.68 33.63 1.95
N GLN A 123 6.13 33.43 0.72
CA GLN A 123 5.40 32.67 -0.30
C GLN A 123 5.31 31.18 0.06
N LEU A 124 4.15 30.57 -0.18
CA LEU A 124 3.93 29.13 -0.10
C LEU A 124 4.81 28.38 -1.13
N LEU A 125 5.54 27.39 -0.64
CA LEU A 125 6.18 26.35 -1.42
C LEU A 125 5.12 25.37 -1.90
N LEU A 126 4.89 25.35 -3.21
CA LEU A 126 4.12 24.28 -3.83
C LEU A 126 4.93 22.98 -3.85
N PHE A 127 4.22 21.87 -3.80
CA PHE A 127 4.80 20.53 -3.75
C PHE A 127 5.79 20.26 -4.90
N GLU A 128 6.88 19.55 -4.58
CA GLU A 128 7.91 19.10 -5.51
C GLU A 128 7.65 17.64 -5.91
N GLU A 129 7.46 17.39 -7.19
CA GLU A 129 7.17 16.05 -7.72
C GLU A 129 8.36 15.11 -7.63
N PHE A 130 8.11 13.83 -7.34
CA PHE A 130 9.15 12.80 -7.42
C PHE A 130 9.64 12.56 -8.85
N GLY A 131 8.72 12.61 -9.82
CA GLY A 131 8.91 12.27 -11.25
C GLY A 131 9.34 10.82 -11.50
N THR A 132 8.40 10.03 -12.01
CA THR A 132 8.61 8.61 -12.34
C THR A 132 9.42 8.42 -13.62
N GLU A 133 10.20 7.34 -13.66
CA GLU A 133 10.90 6.85 -14.84
C GLU A 133 10.21 5.59 -15.37
N LYS A 134 10.36 5.27 -16.66
CA LYS A 134 10.01 3.94 -17.16
C LYS A 134 10.86 2.89 -16.43
N LEU A 135 10.24 1.83 -15.90
CA LEU A 135 11.00 0.69 -15.40
C LEU A 135 11.57 -0.09 -16.60
N ASP A 136 12.89 -0.07 -16.75
CA ASP A 136 13.56 -0.66 -17.92
C ASP A 136 14.65 -1.67 -17.50
N PRO A 137 14.44 -2.99 -17.72
CA PRO A 137 15.39 -4.03 -17.33
C PRO A 137 16.66 -4.07 -18.21
N THR A 138 16.75 -3.23 -19.26
CA THR A 138 17.95 -3.12 -20.10
C THR A 138 18.97 -2.11 -19.56
N ILE A 139 18.62 -1.34 -18.53
CA ILE A 139 19.55 -0.41 -17.87
C ILE A 139 20.63 -1.25 -17.13
N PRO A 140 21.92 -1.04 -17.42
CA PRO A 140 23.00 -1.78 -16.75
C PRO A 140 23.10 -1.38 -15.27
N ALA A 141 23.65 -2.27 -14.45
CA ALA A 141 23.92 -1.99 -13.04
C ALA A 141 24.70 -0.66 -12.88
N PRO A 142 24.19 0.30 -12.09
CA PRO A 142 24.79 1.61 -11.97
C PRO A 142 26.03 1.56 -11.05
N PRO A 143 26.96 2.53 -11.19
CA PRO A 143 28.25 2.47 -10.50
C PRO A 143 28.20 2.87 -9.02
N LEU A 144 27.11 3.49 -8.53
CA LEU A 144 26.98 3.90 -7.13
C LEU A 144 26.01 2.99 -6.38
N THR A 145 26.52 2.32 -5.35
CA THR A 145 25.69 1.70 -4.30
C THR A 145 25.04 2.77 -3.44
N PHE A 146 24.07 2.38 -2.61
CA PHE A 146 23.50 3.29 -1.61
C PHE A 146 24.62 3.81 -0.68
N PRO A 147 24.79 5.15 -0.54
CA PRO A 147 25.95 5.71 0.15
C PRO A 147 25.86 5.46 1.66
N VAL A 148 27.01 5.23 2.30
CA VAL A 148 27.13 5.01 3.75
C VAL A 148 27.08 6.33 4.53
N PRO A 149 26.68 6.32 5.82
CA PRO A 149 26.75 7.49 6.67
C PRO A 149 28.20 7.93 6.90
N THR A 150 28.38 9.22 7.13
CA THR A 150 29.69 9.87 7.30
C THR A 150 29.57 10.99 8.34
N VAL A 151 30.64 11.30 9.07
CA VAL A 151 30.67 12.52 9.88
C VAL A 151 30.67 13.76 8.98
N GLY A 152 30.08 14.85 9.46
CA GLY A 152 30.00 16.11 8.73
C GLY A 152 29.54 17.28 9.59
N PRO A 153 29.54 18.51 9.06
CA PRO A 153 29.19 19.68 9.85
C PRO A 153 27.71 19.68 10.25
N ALA A 154 27.46 19.94 11.53
CA ALA A 154 26.14 20.32 12.02
C ALA A 154 25.66 21.61 11.32
N PRO A 155 24.35 21.79 11.07
CA PRO A 155 23.25 20.95 11.53
C PRO A 155 22.87 19.79 10.58
N ALA A 156 23.51 19.67 9.41
CA ALA A 156 23.15 18.71 8.35
C ALA A 156 23.67 17.28 8.59
N GLN A 157 24.74 17.13 9.38
CA GLN A 157 25.34 15.85 9.79
C GLN A 157 25.84 15.95 11.24
N ASP A 158 26.21 14.84 11.87
CA ASP A 158 26.84 14.79 13.20
C ASP A 158 28.36 14.86 12.99
N PRO A 159 29.07 15.79 13.66
CA PRO A 159 30.50 16.00 13.43
C PRO A 159 31.39 14.94 14.08
N ASP A 160 30.88 14.21 15.07
CA ASP A 160 31.68 13.38 15.97
C ASP A 160 31.34 11.87 15.87
N SER A 161 30.16 11.51 15.35
CA SER A 161 29.72 10.11 15.25
C SER A 161 29.07 9.75 13.91
N VAL A 162 29.64 8.74 13.25
CA VAL A 162 29.07 8.13 12.02
C VAL A 162 27.70 7.51 12.29
N ALA A 163 27.52 6.83 13.43
CA ALA A 163 26.26 6.14 13.74
C ALA A 163 25.11 7.13 14.00
N ARG A 164 25.41 8.33 14.49
CA ARG A 164 24.46 9.42 14.72
C ARG A 164 24.24 10.34 13.52
N SER A 165 24.88 10.03 12.39
CA SER A 165 24.81 10.82 11.16
C SER A 165 24.20 10.05 9.99
N ALA A 166 24.05 10.76 8.88
CA ALA A 166 23.50 10.28 7.61
C ALA A 166 24.56 10.38 6.50
N PRO A 167 24.31 9.85 5.30
CA PRO A 167 25.14 10.10 4.13
C PRO A 167 25.07 11.57 3.71
N SER A 168 26.16 12.15 3.20
CA SER A 168 26.16 13.55 2.75
C SER A 168 25.10 13.81 1.66
N GLY A 169 24.45 14.97 1.70
CA GLY A 169 23.41 15.33 0.72
C GLY A 169 23.88 15.26 -0.74
N SER A 170 25.15 15.60 -1.00
CA SER A 170 25.78 15.44 -2.32
C SER A 170 25.89 13.99 -2.78
N ALA A 171 26.16 13.05 -1.86
CA ALA A 171 26.21 11.62 -2.16
C ALA A 171 24.80 11.05 -2.40
N LEU A 172 23.82 11.44 -1.58
CA LEU A 172 22.41 11.10 -1.78
C LEU A 172 21.90 11.61 -3.14
N ASP A 173 22.18 12.85 -3.51
CA ASP A 173 21.76 13.39 -4.81
C ASP A 173 22.55 12.79 -6.00
N ALA A 174 23.80 12.35 -5.80
CA ALA A 174 24.53 11.61 -6.84
C ALA A 174 23.90 10.22 -7.08
N PHE A 175 23.56 9.53 -5.98
CA PHE A 175 22.85 8.25 -6.01
C PHE A 175 21.45 8.37 -6.62
N MET A 176 20.64 9.37 -6.22
CA MET A 176 19.28 9.55 -6.73
C MET A 176 19.20 9.96 -8.20
N ARG A 177 20.26 10.55 -8.75
CA ARG A 177 20.36 10.88 -10.19
C ARG A 177 20.68 9.68 -11.08
N GLN A 178 21.12 8.54 -10.54
CA GLN A 178 21.39 7.37 -11.38
C GLN A 178 20.08 6.75 -11.88
N PRO A 179 19.98 6.39 -13.17
CA PRO A 179 18.74 5.90 -13.77
C PRO A 179 18.37 4.49 -13.29
N GLY A 180 17.09 4.12 -13.42
CA GLY A 180 16.60 2.77 -13.15
C GLY A 180 16.73 2.31 -11.68
N LEU A 181 16.49 1.03 -11.41
CA LEU A 181 16.61 0.43 -10.08
C LEU A 181 17.60 -0.73 -10.08
N PHE A 182 18.47 -0.77 -9.08
CA PHE A 182 19.44 -1.85 -8.89
C PHE A 182 19.55 -2.20 -7.40
N PRO A 183 19.53 -3.49 -7.01
CA PRO A 183 19.21 -4.67 -7.83
C PRO A 183 17.83 -4.53 -8.51
N PHE A 184 17.63 -5.15 -9.68
CA PHE A 184 16.37 -4.97 -10.40
C PHE A 184 15.19 -5.58 -9.60
N PRO A 185 14.04 -4.89 -9.47
CA PRO A 185 12.92 -5.37 -8.65
C PRO A 185 12.39 -6.74 -9.08
N SER A 186 11.90 -7.52 -8.12
CA SER A 186 11.31 -8.84 -8.33
C SER A 186 10.08 -9.06 -7.44
N GLN A 187 9.23 -10.01 -7.85
CA GLN A 187 8.07 -10.47 -7.06
C GLN A 187 8.45 -10.75 -5.60
N PHE A 188 9.52 -11.54 -5.39
CA PHE A 188 10.06 -11.86 -4.07
C PHE A 188 11.08 -10.82 -3.61
N SER A 189 11.19 -10.65 -2.29
CA SER A 189 12.19 -9.79 -1.64
C SER A 189 13.62 -10.25 -1.89
N ASN A 190 14.56 -9.33 -2.08
CA ASN A 190 15.98 -9.66 -2.18
C ASN A 190 16.64 -9.98 -0.83
N VAL A 191 16.70 -11.27 -0.50
CA VAL A 191 17.42 -11.81 0.67
C VAL A 191 18.89 -12.15 0.42
N LEU A 192 19.37 -11.99 -0.81
CA LEU A 192 20.73 -12.38 -1.23
C LEU A 192 21.74 -11.27 -0.96
N ASP A 193 21.44 -10.06 -1.41
CA ASP A 193 22.28 -8.89 -1.20
C ASP A 193 22.24 -8.43 0.25
N ARG A 194 23.38 -7.97 0.76
CA ARG A 194 23.54 -7.53 2.15
C ARG A 194 23.47 -6.02 2.25
N ASN A 195 22.99 -5.54 3.38
CA ASN A 195 22.90 -4.13 3.70
C ASN A 195 24.28 -3.45 3.48
N PRO A 196 24.39 -2.43 2.62
CA PRO A 196 25.66 -1.77 2.31
C PRO A 196 26.28 -1.07 3.54
N TRP A 197 25.52 -0.83 4.59
CA TRP A 197 25.97 -0.21 5.84
C TRP A 197 26.40 -1.24 6.91
N LYS A 198 26.48 -2.54 6.56
CA LYS A 198 26.82 -3.64 7.48
C LYS A 198 27.99 -3.32 8.42
N ALA A 199 29.10 -2.78 7.89
CA ALA A 199 30.27 -2.48 8.70
C ALA A 199 30.02 -1.40 9.77
N GLN A 200 29.23 -0.38 9.45
CA GLN A 200 28.83 0.68 10.37
C GLN A 200 27.84 0.16 11.41
N ILE A 201 26.87 -0.67 10.99
CA ILE A 201 25.88 -1.31 11.87
C ILE A 201 26.57 -2.22 12.89
N GLU A 202 27.48 -3.08 12.45
CA GLU A 202 28.23 -3.98 13.35
C GLU A 202 29.14 -3.23 14.33
N THR A 203 29.70 -2.09 13.88
CA THR A 203 30.50 -1.20 14.75
C THR A 203 29.63 -0.55 15.82
N PHE A 204 28.42 -0.09 15.46
CA PHE A 204 27.48 0.49 16.42
C PHE A 204 26.95 -0.56 17.41
N LEU A 205 26.42 -1.69 16.90
CA LEU A 205 25.83 -2.74 17.74
C LEU A 205 26.86 -3.53 18.56
N ASN A 206 28.16 -3.35 18.31
CA ASN A 206 29.25 -4.14 18.88
C ASN A 206 29.00 -5.67 18.72
N ARG A 207 28.43 -6.05 17.56
CA ARG A 207 27.88 -7.38 17.28
C ARG A 207 28.33 -7.86 15.90
N GLN A 208 28.82 -9.11 15.82
CA GLN A 208 29.43 -9.68 14.62
C GLN A 208 29.10 -11.19 14.50
N PRO A 209 28.75 -11.71 13.31
CA PRO A 209 28.32 -10.98 12.13
C PRO A 209 26.86 -10.51 12.25
N VAL A 210 26.50 -9.43 11.58
CA VAL A 210 25.11 -9.00 11.36
C VAL A 210 24.63 -9.44 9.98
N GLY A 211 23.48 -10.09 9.93
CA GLY A 211 22.90 -10.74 8.74
C GLY A 211 22.17 -9.80 7.77
N SER A 212 21.94 -8.53 8.15
CA SER A 212 21.07 -7.56 7.48
C SER A 212 21.02 -7.68 5.94
N PRO A 213 19.85 -8.02 5.35
CA PRO A 213 19.65 -7.98 3.90
C PRO A 213 19.55 -6.53 3.40
N ALA A 214 19.77 -6.32 2.10
CA ALA A 214 19.64 -5.01 1.47
C ALA A 214 18.18 -4.58 1.32
N GLU A 215 17.27 -5.51 1.06
CA GLU A 215 15.81 -5.27 1.08
C GLU A 215 15.25 -5.64 2.46
N GLY A 216 14.47 -4.74 3.06
CA GLY A 216 13.83 -4.95 4.36
C GLY A 216 12.43 -5.57 4.30
N ARG A 217 11.86 -5.74 3.11
CA ARG A 217 10.55 -6.35 2.91
C ARG A 217 10.53 -7.80 3.46
N PRO A 218 9.48 -8.20 4.21
CA PRO A 218 9.35 -9.57 4.69
C PRO A 218 9.48 -10.62 3.57
N PRO A 219 10.27 -11.69 3.75
CA PRO A 219 10.61 -12.61 2.68
C PRO A 219 9.69 -13.83 2.60
N GLY A 220 9.63 -14.42 1.41
CA GLY A 220 8.80 -15.59 1.13
C GLY A 220 7.53 -15.23 0.37
N LYS A 221 6.78 -16.25 -0.01
CA LYS A 221 5.65 -16.11 -0.92
C LYS A 221 4.48 -15.29 -0.37
N GLY A 222 4.14 -15.44 0.92
CA GLY A 222 3.04 -14.71 1.57
C GLY A 222 3.24 -13.20 1.63
N TRP A 223 4.48 -12.71 1.48
CA TRP A 223 4.83 -11.29 1.41
C TRP A 223 5.46 -10.90 0.06
N SER A 224 5.32 -11.78 -0.93
CA SER A 224 5.71 -11.50 -2.31
C SER A 224 4.66 -10.61 -3.00
N HIS A 225 5.05 -9.87 -4.03
CA HIS A 225 4.12 -8.97 -4.70
C HIS A 225 2.96 -9.74 -5.35
N GLN A 226 1.75 -9.54 -4.82
CA GLN A 226 0.54 -10.21 -5.32
C GLN A 226 0.27 -9.83 -6.77
N ARG A 227 -0.11 -10.80 -7.60
CA ARG A 227 -0.45 -10.60 -9.02
C ARG A 227 0.65 -9.83 -9.77
N TRP A 228 1.91 -10.29 -9.63
CA TRP A 228 3.09 -9.59 -10.14
C TRP A 228 3.15 -9.52 -11.66
N ASN A 229 2.79 -10.61 -12.36
CA ASN A 229 2.83 -10.62 -13.83
C ASN A 229 1.66 -9.83 -14.42
N GLU A 230 0.50 -9.86 -13.78
CA GLU A 230 -0.66 -9.07 -14.19
C GLU A 230 -0.46 -7.56 -13.98
N PHE A 231 -0.04 -7.14 -12.78
CA PHE A 231 0.22 -5.73 -12.45
C PHE A 231 1.72 -5.43 -12.42
N TYR A 232 2.42 -5.82 -13.48
CA TYR A 232 3.86 -5.58 -13.60
C TYR A 232 4.15 -4.06 -13.66
N PRO A 233 5.08 -3.53 -12.85
CA PRO A 233 5.39 -2.10 -12.83
C PRO A 233 5.86 -1.56 -14.18
N GLN A 234 5.11 -0.60 -14.73
CA GLN A 234 5.45 0.06 -15.99
C GLN A 234 6.37 1.27 -15.76
N VAL A 235 6.25 1.88 -14.59
CA VAL A 235 7.08 3.00 -14.13
C VAL A 235 7.60 2.76 -12.72
N ALA A 236 8.71 3.42 -12.37
CA ALA A 236 9.29 3.34 -11.05
C ALA A 236 9.96 4.66 -10.65
N TYR A 237 10.18 4.85 -9.36
CA TYR A 237 11.03 5.92 -8.84
C TYR A 237 11.75 5.48 -7.58
N LYS A 238 12.79 6.23 -7.22
CA LYS A 238 13.49 6.07 -5.94
C LYS A 238 13.35 7.34 -5.11
N THR A 239 13.31 7.13 -3.80
CA THR A 239 13.28 8.19 -2.79
C THR A 239 14.09 7.76 -1.57
N VAL A 240 14.57 8.71 -0.78
CA VAL A 240 15.31 8.45 0.45
C VAL A 240 14.60 9.11 1.61
N GLN A 241 14.27 8.38 2.69
CA GLN A 241 13.92 9.05 3.95
C GLN A 241 15.21 9.54 4.57
N ALA A 242 15.33 10.86 4.75
CA ALA A 242 16.56 11.48 5.20
C ALA A 242 16.29 12.64 6.15
N GLY A 243 17.31 12.95 6.96
CA GLY A 243 17.32 14.14 7.78
C GLY A 243 17.40 15.44 6.97
N ALA A 244 16.87 16.50 7.56
CA ALA A 244 16.86 17.86 7.04
C ALA A 244 18.17 18.31 6.38
N ARG A 245 18.10 18.71 5.11
CA ARG A 245 19.20 19.22 4.29
C ARG A 245 18.71 20.21 3.24
N ILE A 246 19.64 21.01 2.70
CA ILE A 246 19.38 21.94 1.60
C ILE A 246 18.97 21.21 0.31
N ASN A 247 17.96 21.73 -0.40
CA ASN A 247 17.58 21.23 -1.72
C ASN A 247 18.61 21.67 -2.78
N THR A 248 19.13 20.71 -3.56
CA THR A 248 20.12 20.99 -4.62
C THR A 248 19.50 21.13 -6.02
N GLY A 249 18.17 21.11 -6.14
CA GLY A 249 17.44 21.08 -7.41
C GLY A 249 17.43 19.68 -8.04
N MET A 250 17.50 18.62 -7.23
CA MET A 250 17.61 17.24 -7.74
C MET A 250 16.34 16.82 -8.51
N ARG A 251 15.16 17.25 -8.05
CA ARG A 251 13.87 17.00 -8.67
C ARG A 251 13.43 18.06 -9.71
N ASP A 252 14.24 19.10 -9.99
CA ASP A 252 13.85 20.18 -10.93
C ASP A 252 13.41 19.63 -12.31
N ARG A 253 14.23 18.74 -12.88
CA ARG A 253 13.98 18.09 -14.18
C ARG A 253 13.03 16.89 -14.10
N ARG A 254 12.48 16.63 -12.91
CA ARG A 254 11.53 15.56 -12.63
C ARG A 254 10.09 16.09 -12.46
N GLN A 255 9.90 17.42 -12.39
CA GLN A 255 8.58 18.04 -12.47
C GLN A 255 8.02 17.90 -13.88
N LEU A 256 6.75 17.54 -14.03
CA LEU A 256 6.06 17.42 -15.33
C LEU A 256 6.01 18.76 -16.07
N HIS A 257 5.77 19.87 -15.37
CA HIS A 257 5.86 21.22 -15.95
C HIS A 257 7.29 21.67 -16.26
N ASN A 258 8.31 21.01 -15.68
CA ASN A 258 9.75 21.29 -15.84
C ASN A 258 10.12 22.79 -15.72
N TYR A 259 9.38 23.53 -14.89
CA TYR A 259 9.42 25.00 -14.77
C TYR A 259 9.41 25.77 -16.11
N ALA A 260 8.75 25.22 -17.13
CA ALA A 260 8.82 25.71 -18.51
C ALA A 260 7.46 26.13 -19.09
N VAL A 261 6.36 25.58 -18.58
CA VAL A 261 5.01 25.79 -19.12
C VAL A 261 4.01 26.15 -18.02
N GLY A 262 2.91 26.80 -18.41
CA GLY A 262 1.82 27.15 -17.49
C GLY A 262 2.22 28.19 -16.43
N GLU A 263 1.56 28.17 -15.27
CA GLU A 263 1.89 29.03 -14.12
C GLU A 263 3.26 28.69 -13.49
N PHE A 264 3.82 27.51 -13.82
CA PHE A 264 5.18 27.12 -13.46
C PHE A 264 6.25 27.60 -14.46
N GLY A 265 5.86 28.15 -15.63
CA GLY A 265 6.77 28.66 -16.65
C GLY A 265 7.03 30.17 -16.57
N PRO A 266 7.99 30.71 -17.35
CA PRO A 266 8.32 32.15 -17.33
C PRO A 266 7.10 33.08 -17.48
N GLY A 267 6.85 33.91 -16.46
CA GLY A 267 5.70 34.82 -16.38
C GLY A 267 4.48 34.28 -15.62
N GLY A 268 4.50 32.99 -15.27
CA GLY A 268 3.54 32.34 -14.39
C GLY A 268 3.72 32.70 -12.91
N LEU A 269 2.69 32.46 -12.09
CA LEU A 269 2.68 32.79 -10.66
C LEU A 269 3.66 31.97 -9.81
N TYR A 270 4.02 30.76 -10.24
CA TYR A 270 4.78 29.77 -9.45
C TYR A 270 6.19 29.49 -10.01
N TYR A 271 6.56 30.10 -11.13
CA TYR A 271 7.92 30.02 -11.67
C TYR A 271 8.97 30.55 -10.69
N GLN A 272 8.65 31.61 -9.96
CA GLN A 272 9.41 32.00 -8.78
C GLN A 272 8.95 31.11 -7.61
N THR A 273 9.69 30.06 -7.27
CA THR A 273 9.19 29.01 -6.33
C THR A 273 9.13 29.50 -4.87
N SER A 274 9.98 30.45 -4.50
CA SER A 274 10.04 31.07 -3.17
C SER A 274 10.46 32.55 -3.27
N ASP A 275 10.37 33.31 -2.18
CA ASP A 275 10.85 34.71 -2.15
C ASP A 275 12.39 34.86 -2.20
N ILE A 276 13.15 33.76 -2.26
CA ILE A 276 14.60 33.77 -2.44
C ILE A 276 14.93 34.13 -3.90
N PRO A 277 15.67 35.22 -4.20
CA PRO A 277 15.88 35.68 -5.58
C PRO A 277 16.51 34.69 -6.56
N THR A 278 17.16 33.63 -6.06
CA THR A 278 17.83 32.61 -6.89
C THR A 278 16.95 31.41 -7.22
N THR A 279 15.72 31.31 -6.70
CA THR A 279 14.82 30.16 -6.92
C THR A 279 13.83 30.37 -8.07
N THR A 280 14.24 31.14 -9.08
CA THR A 280 13.49 31.30 -10.34
C THR A 280 13.66 30.04 -11.19
N GLY A 281 12.58 29.27 -11.38
CA GLY A 281 12.55 28.05 -12.18
C GLY A 281 13.28 26.86 -11.57
N THR A 282 13.40 26.80 -10.24
CA THR A 282 14.14 25.76 -9.52
C THR A 282 13.77 25.75 -8.03
N THR A 283 13.89 24.60 -7.36
CA THR A 283 13.86 24.49 -5.89
C THR A 283 15.25 24.59 -5.25
N LYS A 284 16.31 24.69 -6.06
CA LYS A 284 17.69 24.71 -5.61
C LYS A 284 17.99 25.91 -4.70
N GLY A 285 18.58 25.61 -3.54
CA GLY A 285 18.92 26.61 -2.52
C GLY A 285 17.82 26.85 -1.49
N ILE A 286 16.70 26.11 -1.55
CA ILE A 286 15.70 26.11 -0.48
C ILE A 286 16.23 25.30 0.71
N ASP A 287 16.34 25.97 1.85
CA ASP A 287 16.68 25.41 3.17
C ASP A 287 15.44 24.81 3.85
N THR A 288 15.65 23.83 4.72
CA THR A 288 14.63 23.26 5.63
C THR A 288 14.35 24.17 6.82
N ARG A 289 13.65 25.28 6.56
CA ARG A 289 13.16 26.24 7.57
C ARG A 289 11.65 26.41 7.44
N PHE A 290 10.92 26.43 8.55
CA PHE A 290 9.47 26.70 8.52
C PHE A 290 9.13 28.15 8.16
N HIS A 291 10.09 29.08 8.27
CA HIS A 291 10.01 30.47 7.79
C HIS A 291 11.45 31.00 7.55
N PRO A 292 11.73 31.91 6.59
CA PRO A 292 13.08 32.44 6.33
C PRO A 292 13.80 33.00 7.57
N ASN A 293 13.07 33.62 8.50
CA ASN A 293 13.60 34.15 9.77
C ASN A 293 13.84 33.08 10.86
N PHE A 294 13.36 31.85 10.68
CA PHE A 294 13.57 30.78 11.65
C PHE A 294 14.96 30.11 11.49
N PRO A 295 15.48 29.49 12.57
CA PRO A 295 16.62 28.59 12.51
C PRO A 295 16.44 27.44 11.51
N LEU A 296 17.56 26.95 10.96
CA LEU A 296 17.59 25.75 10.12
C LEU A 296 17.29 24.52 10.97
N GLN A 297 16.46 23.60 10.47
CA GLN A 297 16.21 22.33 11.17
C GLN A 297 17.45 21.44 11.12
N ASN A 298 17.77 20.82 12.25
CA ASN A 298 18.79 19.78 12.38
C ASN A 298 18.33 18.49 11.69
N HIS A 299 19.27 17.75 11.10
CA HIS A 299 18.99 16.47 10.45
C HIS A 299 18.33 15.43 11.37
N ASN A 300 18.47 15.56 12.70
CA ASN A 300 17.80 14.70 13.68
C ASN A 300 16.46 15.29 14.19
N ALA A 301 16.16 16.57 13.91
CA ALA A 301 14.88 17.21 14.25
C ALA A 301 13.75 16.77 13.31
N LEU A 302 14.01 16.91 12.00
CA LEU A 302 13.04 16.84 10.92
C LEU A 302 13.52 15.83 9.88
N TRP A 303 12.66 14.87 9.55
CA TRP A 303 12.92 13.77 8.61
C TRP A 303 11.84 13.78 7.53
N THR A 304 12.25 13.98 6.28
CA THR A 304 11.32 14.05 5.15
C THR A 304 11.84 13.19 3.99
N PHE A 305 10.95 12.92 3.03
CA PHE A 305 11.36 12.37 1.74
C PHE A 305 12.36 13.31 1.05
N ASP A 306 13.44 12.73 0.55
CA ASP A 306 14.69 13.33 0.11
C ASP A 306 15.44 14.21 1.14
N GLY A 307 14.91 14.38 2.37
CA GLY A 307 15.40 15.28 3.41
C GLY A 307 15.24 16.79 3.11
N THR A 308 14.46 17.15 2.08
CA THR A 308 14.41 18.51 1.51
C THR A 308 13.01 19.10 1.46
N PHE A 309 12.90 20.42 1.53
CA PHE A 309 11.72 21.18 1.10
C PHE A 309 11.82 21.54 -0.40
N PRO A 310 10.69 21.70 -1.12
CA PRO A 310 9.29 21.56 -0.69
C PRO A 310 8.87 20.13 -0.31
N VAL A 311 7.68 19.99 0.27
CA VAL A 311 7.01 18.69 0.51
C VAL A 311 6.86 17.94 -0.82
N LYS A 312 6.99 16.61 -0.79
CA LYS A 312 6.99 15.79 -2.01
C LYS A 312 5.58 15.43 -2.45
N LEU A 313 5.37 15.36 -3.76
CA LEU A 313 4.13 14.91 -4.41
C LEU A 313 4.45 13.73 -5.33
N LEU A 314 3.61 12.70 -5.29
CA LEU A 314 3.54 11.70 -6.35
C LEU A 314 2.35 12.00 -7.26
N MET A 315 2.53 11.83 -8.56
CA MET A 315 1.46 11.94 -9.55
C MET A 315 1.37 10.62 -10.31
N VAL A 316 0.19 10.02 -10.28
CA VAL A 316 -0.05 8.68 -10.81
C VAL A 316 -1.28 8.66 -11.71
N ARG A 317 -1.44 7.58 -12.46
CA ARG A 317 -2.51 7.40 -13.42
C ARG A 317 -3.06 5.98 -13.34
N TYR A 318 -4.38 5.87 -13.38
CA TYR A 318 -5.03 4.58 -13.40
C TYR A 318 -4.59 3.70 -14.58
N GLY A 319 -4.30 2.43 -14.32
CA GLY A 319 -3.82 1.45 -15.29
C GLY A 319 -2.31 1.44 -15.53
N GLN A 320 -1.53 2.28 -14.86
CA GLN A 320 -0.06 2.32 -14.96
C GLN A 320 0.58 1.94 -13.62
N PRO A 321 0.74 0.64 -13.29
CA PRO A 321 1.38 0.20 -12.04
C PRO A 321 2.74 0.86 -11.80
N VAL A 322 2.98 1.30 -10.56
CA VAL A 322 4.18 2.00 -10.12
C VAL A 322 4.93 1.20 -9.05
N LEU A 323 6.25 1.27 -9.07
CA LEU A 323 7.09 0.79 -7.98
C LEU A 323 7.90 1.95 -7.36
N MET A 324 7.68 2.19 -6.07
CA MET A 324 8.53 3.06 -5.25
C MET A 324 9.61 2.20 -4.59
N ARG A 325 10.89 2.50 -4.85
CA ARG A 325 11.97 2.04 -3.97
C ARG A 325 12.27 3.09 -2.91
N HIS A 326 11.88 2.79 -1.68
CA HIS A 326 12.11 3.65 -0.52
C HIS A 326 13.40 3.23 0.19
N TYR A 327 14.42 4.07 0.19
CA TYR A 327 15.68 3.84 0.91
C TYR A 327 15.68 4.53 2.27
N ASN A 328 16.19 3.87 3.30
CA ASN A 328 16.31 4.45 4.64
C ASN A 328 17.73 5.04 4.84
N ALA A 329 17.82 6.39 4.82
CA ALA A 329 19.06 7.14 5.02
C ALA A 329 19.14 7.80 6.42
N LEU A 330 18.30 7.38 7.38
CA LEU A 330 18.30 7.86 8.75
C LEU A 330 19.51 7.34 9.55
N PRO A 331 19.85 7.93 10.70
CA PRO A 331 20.97 7.47 11.53
C PRO A 331 20.84 6.01 12.01
N ILE A 332 21.98 5.34 12.18
CA ILE A 332 22.05 3.96 12.72
C ILE A 332 21.75 3.93 14.22
N ASP A 333 22.09 4.99 14.96
CA ASP A 333 21.77 5.15 16.37
C ASP A 333 20.30 5.56 16.55
N PRO A 334 19.41 4.73 17.14
CA PRO A 334 18.00 5.08 17.34
C PRO A 334 17.79 6.27 18.30
N ALA A 335 18.81 6.66 19.08
CA ALA A 335 18.78 7.86 19.93
C ALA A 335 19.23 9.14 19.19
N ALA A 336 19.64 9.06 17.92
CA ALA A 336 19.99 10.21 17.08
C ALA A 336 18.72 10.85 16.46
N ASN A 337 17.76 11.19 17.31
CA ASN A 337 16.41 11.58 16.92
C ASN A 337 15.92 12.89 17.59
N MET A 338 16.78 13.55 18.37
CA MET A 338 16.46 14.68 19.25
C MET A 338 15.20 14.46 20.11
N GLY A 339 15.07 13.25 20.67
CA GLY A 339 14.15 12.93 21.76
C GLY A 339 12.76 12.45 21.38
N PHE A 340 12.49 12.20 20.09
CA PHE A 340 11.27 11.54 19.60
C PHE A 340 11.50 10.93 18.20
N GLY A 341 10.67 9.98 17.79
CA GLY A 341 10.74 9.30 16.49
C GLY A 341 11.72 8.13 16.48
N LEU A 342 11.61 7.27 15.47
CA LEU A 342 12.45 6.08 15.32
C LEU A 342 12.94 5.91 13.88
N HIS A 343 14.20 5.48 13.76
CA HIS A 343 14.87 5.33 12.48
C HIS A 343 14.38 4.14 11.62
N THR A 344 13.45 3.33 12.09
CA THR A 344 12.77 2.28 11.31
C THR A 344 11.48 2.83 10.71
N ILE A 345 11.15 2.36 9.51
CA ILE A 345 10.08 2.93 8.68
C ILE A 345 9.17 1.80 8.23
N SER A 346 7.85 1.98 8.33
CA SER A 346 6.89 1.37 7.41
C SER A 346 6.21 2.52 6.65
N THR A 347 5.95 2.38 5.35
CA THR A 347 5.26 3.43 4.56
C THR A 347 3.89 2.94 4.14
N HIS A 348 2.84 3.62 4.60
CA HIS A 348 1.45 3.33 4.25
C HIS A 348 0.94 4.26 3.14
N GLU A 349 0.32 3.68 2.10
CA GLU A 349 -0.39 4.42 1.05
C GLU A 349 -1.86 4.55 1.42
N HIS A 350 -2.19 5.66 2.08
CA HIS A 350 -3.49 5.88 2.68
C HIS A 350 -4.58 6.06 1.62
N ASN A 351 -5.70 5.37 1.82
CA ASN A 351 -6.78 5.12 0.85
C ASN A 351 -6.41 4.17 -0.31
N GLY A 352 -5.24 3.54 -0.28
CA GLY A 352 -4.75 2.70 -1.36
C GLY A 352 -5.56 1.41 -1.51
N HIS A 353 -6.24 1.24 -2.66
CA HIS A 353 -6.65 -0.08 -3.13
C HIS A 353 -5.41 -0.84 -3.65
N SER A 354 -4.58 -1.23 -2.69
CA SER A 354 -3.20 -1.68 -2.84
C SER A 354 -3.02 -2.97 -2.02
N PRO A 355 -2.36 -4.01 -2.56
CA PRO A 355 -2.23 -5.28 -1.86
C PRO A 355 -1.36 -5.19 -0.61
N ALA A 356 -1.70 -6.00 0.40
CA ALA A 356 -1.16 -6.03 1.75
C ALA A 356 0.37 -5.86 1.87
N GLU A 357 1.19 -6.50 1.02
CA GLU A 357 2.65 -6.40 1.12
C GLU A 357 3.21 -5.03 0.71
N SER A 358 2.38 -4.19 0.08
CA SER A 358 2.65 -2.81 -0.33
C SER A 358 1.70 -1.78 0.33
N ASP A 359 0.78 -2.23 1.19
CA ASP A 359 -0.17 -1.38 1.92
C ASP A 359 0.51 -0.57 3.03
N GLY A 360 1.52 -1.14 3.69
CA GLY A 360 2.26 -0.47 4.78
C GLY A 360 2.03 -1.05 6.17
N TYR A 361 1.56 -2.30 6.28
CA TYR A 361 1.38 -3.03 7.55
C TYR A 361 2.44 -2.69 8.60
N THR A 362 1.97 -2.30 9.80
CA THR A 362 2.78 -1.62 10.80
C THR A 362 4.02 -2.38 11.28
N ASN A 363 3.97 -3.73 11.25
CA ASN A 363 5.09 -4.60 11.63
C ASN A 363 5.91 -5.14 10.44
N ALA A 364 5.77 -4.57 9.23
CA ALA A 364 6.60 -4.84 8.05
C ALA A 364 7.63 -3.71 7.80
N PHE A 365 8.28 -3.25 8.88
CA PHE A 365 9.21 -2.11 8.84
C PHE A 365 10.64 -2.49 8.42
N PHE A 366 11.41 -1.49 7.96
CA PHE A 366 12.80 -1.65 7.51
C PHE A 366 13.79 -0.65 8.14
N PHE A 367 15.05 -1.07 8.25
CA PHE A 367 16.12 -0.42 9.00
C PHE A 367 17.01 0.51 8.15
N PRO A 368 17.80 1.40 8.78
CA PRO A 368 18.82 2.19 8.10
C PRO A 368 19.78 1.36 7.24
N GLY A 369 20.11 1.87 6.05
CA GLY A 369 20.91 1.16 5.05
C GLY A 369 20.11 0.22 4.15
N GLN A 370 18.88 -0.15 4.52
CA GLN A 370 18.00 -0.98 3.69
C GLN A 370 17.15 -0.15 2.72
N TYR A 371 16.51 -0.85 1.78
CA TYR A 371 15.38 -0.34 1.01
C TYR A 371 14.14 -1.23 1.15
N TYR A 372 12.97 -0.70 0.80
CA TYR A 372 11.73 -1.45 0.62
C TYR A 372 11.15 -1.11 -0.75
N ASP A 373 10.70 -2.11 -1.50
CA ASP A 373 9.98 -1.93 -2.77
C ASP A 373 8.47 -1.98 -2.51
N TYR A 374 7.80 -0.83 -2.60
CA TYR A 374 6.34 -0.71 -2.53
C TYR A 374 5.79 -0.71 -3.95
N ARG A 375 4.83 -1.59 -4.25
CA ARG A 375 4.29 -1.77 -5.61
C ARG A 375 2.78 -1.57 -5.65
N TRP A 376 2.37 -0.40 -6.12
CA TRP A 376 0.96 -0.02 -6.24
C TRP A 376 0.44 -0.32 -7.66
N PRO A 377 -0.57 -1.20 -7.82
CA PRO A 377 -1.18 -1.53 -9.11
C PRO A 377 -1.82 -0.33 -9.82
N LEU A 378 -2.30 0.66 -9.05
CA LEU A 378 -3.01 1.85 -9.56
C LEU A 378 -4.19 1.45 -10.45
N GLN A 379 -5.03 0.57 -9.91
CA GLN A 379 -6.04 -0.18 -10.65
C GLN A 379 -7.44 0.20 -10.11
N LEU A 380 -8.49 0.18 -10.93
CA LEU A 380 -9.86 0.50 -10.49
C LEU A 380 -10.52 -0.72 -9.82
N ALA A 381 -10.92 -0.60 -8.56
CA ALA A 381 -11.60 -1.66 -7.81
C ALA A 381 -12.83 -2.23 -8.58
N GLY A 382 -13.14 -3.50 -8.33
CA GLY A 382 -14.01 -4.30 -9.20
C GLY A 382 -13.36 -4.70 -10.52
N TYR A 383 -12.03 -4.73 -10.60
CA TYR A 383 -11.22 -5.11 -11.76
C TYR A 383 -11.61 -6.45 -12.39
N ASP A 384 -11.93 -7.43 -11.54
CA ASP A 384 -12.26 -8.80 -11.94
C ASP A 384 -13.76 -9.05 -12.12
N THR A 385 -14.60 -8.06 -11.76
CA THR A 385 -16.06 -8.20 -11.75
C THR A 385 -16.78 -7.22 -12.69
N ILE A 386 -16.24 -6.02 -12.90
CA ILE A 386 -16.88 -4.92 -13.64
C ILE A 386 -15.95 -4.44 -14.76
N ASN A 387 -16.53 -4.23 -15.96
CA ASN A 387 -15.80 -3.73 -17.14
C ASN A 387 -14.52 -4.55 -17.45
N THR A 388 -14.57 -5.87 -17.23
CA THR A 388 -13.45 -6.81 -17.41
C THR A 388 -12.88 -6.87 -18.84
N THR A 389 -13.60 -6.33 -19.82
CA THR A 389 -13.18 -6.23 -21.23
C THR A 389 -12.64 -4.85 -21.62
N ALA A 390 -12.48 -3.91 -20.69
CA ALA A 390 -11.95 -2.56 -20.89
C ALA A 390 -12.67 -1.76 -22.00
N GLN A 391 -14.01 -1.69 -21.94
CA GLN A 391 -14.84 -1.04 -22.96
C GLN A 391 -15.47 0.28 -22.52
N ASP A 392 -15.62 0.54 -21.22
CA ASP A 392 -16.15 1.82 -20.73
C ASP A 392 -15.11 2.95 -20.91
N PRO A 393 -15.42 4.06 -21.61
CA PRO A 393 -14.48 5.17 -21.78
C PRO A 393 -14.21 5.96 -20.47
N ARG A 394 -15.02 5.78 -19.42
CA ARG A 394 -14.81 6.41 -18.10
C ARG A 394 -13.73 5.68 -17.29
N ALA A 395 -13.57 4.38 -17.49
CA ALA A 395 -12.47 3.59 -16.97
C ALA A 395 -11.29 3.66 -17.96
N ALA A 396 -10.49 4.73 -17.89
CA ALA A 396 -9.36 4.91 -18.79
C ALA A 396 -8.17 5.66 -18.17
N PHE A 397 -6.96 5.25 -18.58
CA PHE A 397 -5.69 5.93 -18.35
C PHE A 397 -5.61 7.24 -19.15
N PRO A 398 -5.38 8.41 -18.53
CA PRO A 398 -5.17 9.67 -19.25
C PRO A 398 -3.74 9.75 -19.84
N CYS A 399 -3.63 10.18 -21.09
CA CYS A 399 -2.37 10.07 -21.83
C CYS A 399 -2.12 11.18 -22.85
N ALA A 400 -0.84 11.35 -23.20
CA ALA A 400 -0.44 12.19 -24.33
C ALA A 400 -0.62 11.43 -25.67
N PRO A 401 -1.01 12.08 -26.78
CA PRO A 401 -1.09 11.43 -28.08
C PRO A 401 0.21 10.71 -28.46
N GLY A 402 0.10 9.44 -28.86
CA GLY A 402 1.24 8.57 -29.17
C GLY A 402 1.91 7.87 -27.98
N GLU A 403 1.56 8.22 -26.74
CA GLU A 403 1.94 7.47 -25.54
C GLU A 403 1.39 6.04 -25.60
N LYS A 404 2.07 5.09 -24.95
CA LYS A 404 1.67 3.68 -24.93
C LYS A 404 1.55 3.16 -23.52
N LEU A 405 0.55 2.31 -23.31
CA LEU A 405 0.28 1.60 -22.06
C LEU A 405 0.12 0.12 -22.39
N PHE A 406 0.72 -0.77 -21.59
CA PHE A 406 0.33 -2.17 -21.62
C PHE A 406 -0.98 -2.35 -20.85
N VAL A 407 -2.00 -2.93 -21.49
CA VAL A 407 -3.31 -3.19 -20.87
C VAL A 407 -3.59 -4.68 -20.92
N ASN A 408 -3.93 -5.27 -19.77
CA ASN A 408 -4.34 -6.66 -19.62
C ASN A 408 -5.88 -6.81 -19.78
N ASP A 409 -6.38 -6.52 -20.99
CA ASP A 409 -7.79 -6.68 -21.36
C ASP A 409 -8.04 -8.00 -22.11
N ALA A 410 -9.19 -8.15 -22.78
CA ALA A 410 -9.51 -9.33 -23.60
C ALA A 410 -8.59 -9.51 -24.84
N SER A 411 -7.63 -8.63 -25.08
CA SER A 411 -6.59 -8.76 -26.11
C SER A 411 -5.29 -8.11 -25.62
N PRO A 412 -4.60 -8.72 -24.62
CA PRO A 412 -3.51 -8.08 -23.88
C PRO A 412 -2.39 -7.55 -24.78
N GLY A 413 -1.91 -6.35 -24.47
CA GLY A 413 -0.83 -5.75 -25.25
C GLY A 413 -0.68 -4.24 -25.09
N LEU A 414 0.32 -3.70 -25.79
CA LEU A 414 0.57 -2.26 -25.88
C LEU A 414 -0.53 -1.58 -26.71
N LYS A 415 -1.39 -0.81 -26.04
CA LYS A 415 -2.32 0.12 -26.68
C LYS A 415 -1.62 1.45 -26.92
N THR A 416 -2.03 2.21 -27.94
CA THR A 416 -1.48 3.54 -28.24
C THR A 416 -2.56 4.59 -27.98
N CYS A 417 -2.16 5.71 -27.38
CA CYS A 417 -3.03 6.83 -27.07
C CYS A 417 -3.36 7.61 -28.35
N GLU A 418 -4.61 7.56 -28.80
CA GLU A 418 -5.08 8.33 -29.96
C GLU A 418 -5.91 9.54 -29.55
N ASN A 419 -6.85 9.36 -28.60
CA ASN A 419 -7.83 10.38 -28.20
C ASN A 419 -7.62 10.92 -26.77
N GLY A 420 -6.37 10.92 -26.29
CA GLY A 420 -6.02 11.41 -24.95
C GLY A 420 -6.35 10.46 -23.79
N THR A 421 -6.91 9.29 -24.08
CA THR A 421 -7.11 8.20 -23.11
C THR A 421 -6.82 6.81 -23.71
N ILE A 422 -6.51 5.84 -22.85
CA ILE A 422 -6.46 4.40 -23.16
C ILE A 422 -7.38 3.68 -22.16
N LYS A 423 -8.37 2.93 -22.65
CA LYS A 423 -9.33 2.21 -21.79
C LYS A 423 -8.66 1.11 -20.96
N ILE A 424 -9.18 0.90 -19.75
CA ILE A 424 -8.73 -0.11 -18.78
C ILE A 424 -9.93 -0.84 -18.16
N ARG A 425 -9.65 -1.89 -17.38
CA ARG A 425 -10.66 -2.66 -16.62
C ARG A 425 -11.04 -1.97 -15.30
N GLY A 426 -12.05 -2.51 -14.62
CA GLY A 426 -12.51 -2.06 -13.30
C GLY A 426 -13.64 -1.04 -13.36
N ASP A 427 -14.24 -0.77 -12.21
CA ASP A 427 -15.39 0.12 -12.08
C ASP A 427 -14.95 1.58 -12.00
N TRP A 428 -15.38 2.40 -12.97
CA TRP A 428 -15.09 3.83 -12.97
C TRP A 428 -15.78 4.58 -11.81
N ARG A 429 -16.79 3.99 -11.17
CA ARG A 429 -17.42 4.53 -9.96
C ARG A 429 -16.49 4.52 -8.74
N GLU A 430 -15.46 3.67 -8.78
CA GLU A 430 -14.44 3.56 -7.73
C GLU A 430 -13.22 4.47 -8.02
N THR A 431 -13.39 5.52 -8.83
CA THR A 431 -12.29 6.44 -9.21
C THR A 431 -11.90 7.36 -8.06
N MET A 432 -10.67 7.17 -7.59
CA MET A 432 -10.00 7.98 -6.58
C MET A 432 -9.22 9.15 -7.23
N SER A 433 -8.74 10.10 -6.40
CA SER A 433 -8.11 11.35 -6.87
C SER A 433 -7.08 11.97 -5.91
N THR A 434 -7.37 12.08 -4.61
CA THR A 434 -6.51 12.74 -3.59
C THR A 434 -6.11 11.77 -2.48
N HIS A 435 -4.93 11.18 -2.63
CA HIS A 435 -4.30 10.28 -1.66
C HIS A 435 -3.15 10.97 -0.93
N TRP A 436 -2.57 10.26 0.03
CA TRP A 436 -1.32 10.62 0.68
C TRP A 436 -0.62 9.35 1.18
N PHE A 437 0.68 9.43 1.45
CA PHE A 437 1.40 8.32 2.07
C PHE A 437 2.38 8.81 3.13
N HIS A 438 2.56 8.01 4.18
CA HIS A 438 3.19 8.43 5.43
C HIS A 438 3.83 7.26 6.19
N ASP A 439 4.53 7.57 7.28
CA ASP A 439 5.03 6.53 8.19
C ASP A 439 3.91 5.78 8.90
N HIS A 440 4.05 4.48 9.10
CA HIS A 440 3.12 3.61 9.85
C HIS A 440 3.89 2.65 10.77
N MET A 441 5.06 3.06 11.28
CA MET A 441 5.91 2.22 12.14
C MET A 441 5.23 1.95 13.49
N LEU A 442 5.11 0.68 13.88
CA LEU A 442 4.48 0.26 15.14
C LEU A 442 5.07 1.00 16.36
N ASP A 443 4.19 1.71 17.09
CA ASP A 443 4.46 2.57 18.25
C ASP A 443 5.22 3.89 17.97
N PHE A 444 5.47 4.23 16.71
CA PHE A 444 6.20 5.44 16.30
C PHE A 444 5.55 6.22 15.14
N THR A 445 4.34 5.87 14.70
CA THR A 445 3.62 6.53 13.61
C THR A 445 3.50 8.03 13.89
N ALA A 446 2.96 8.43 15.05
CA ALA A 446 2.73 9.83 15.37
C ALA A 446 4.04 10.62 15.30
N GLN A 447 5.10 10.05 15.88
CA GLN A 447 6.40 10.69 15.99
C GLN A 447 7.08 10.86 14.62
N ASN A 448 7.05 9.83 13.77
CA ASN A 448 7.68 9.85 12.45
C ASN A 448 6.90 10.71 11.44
N VAL A 449 5.57 10.64 11.45
CA VAL A 449 4.71 11.55 10.68
C VAL A 449 4.92 12.99 11.16
N TYR A 450 5.04 13.23 12.46
CA TYR A 450 5.28 14.56 13.00
C TYR A 450 6.62 15.15 12.54
N LYS A 451 7.67 14.33 12.41
CA LYS A 451 8.96 14.73 11.82
C LYS A 451 8.91 15.12 10.34
N GLY A 452 7.81 14.82 9.64
CA GLY A 452 7.61 15.16 8.22
C GLY A 452 7.67 13.98 7.26
N ASN A 453 7.56 12.73 7.74
CA ASN A 453 7.36 11.55 6.90
C ASN A 453 5.91 11.51 6.37
N ALA A 454 5.59 12.42 5.43
CA ALA A 454 4.31 12.49 4.73
C ALA A 454 4.46 13.12 3.33
N VAL A 455 3.66 12.62 2.38
CA VAL A 455 3.64 12.99 0.95
C VAL A 455 2.19 13.02 0.48
N MET A 456 1.79 13.98 -0.36
CA MET A 456 0.52 13.87 -1.08
C MET A 456 0.67 13.07 -2.39
N MET A 457 -0.41 12.43 -2.83
CA MET A 457 -0.42 11.60 -4.04
C MET A 457 -1.68 11.90 -4.85
N ASN A 458 -1.52 12.44 -6.07
CA ASN A 458 -2.64 12.75 -6.95
C ASN A 458 -2.82 11.64 -7.97
N TYR A 459 -4.02 11.04 -7.96
CA TYR A 459 -4.47 10.06 -8.95
C TYR A 459 -5.19 10.80 -10.10
N TYR A 460 -4.80 10.49 -11.33
CA TYR A 460 -5.45 11.00 -12.54
C TYR A 460 -6.12 9.88 -13.34
N SER A 461 -7.31 10.16 -13.87
CA SER A 461 -8.19 9.21 -14.55
C SER A 461 -8.77 9.82 -15.84
N ALA A 462 -9.70 9.11 -16.50
CA ALA A 462 -10.47 9.68 -17.59
C ALA A 462 -11.37 10.84 -17.11
N LEU A 463 -11.89 10.74 -15.88
CA LEU A 463 -12.83 11.68 -15.26
C LEU A 463 -12.11 12.89 -14.66
N ASP A 464 -11.03 12.65 -13.91
CA ASP A 464 -10.11 13.68 -13.42
C ASP A 464 -8.81 13.62 -14.22
N ARG A 465 -8.81 14.27 -15.38
CA ARG A 465 -7.66 14.24 -16.29
C ARG A 465 -6.51 15.16 -15.85
N GLY A 466 -6.77 16.07 -14.90
CA GLY A 466 -5.91 17.23 -14.69
C GLY A 466 -5.70 18.03 -15.99
N ASN A 467 -6.74 18.17 -16.83
CA ASN A 467 -6.71 19.05 -18.01
C ASN A 467 -8.12 19.58 -18.27
N GLU A 468 -8.35 20.84 -17.89
CA GLU A 468 -9.67 21.49 -17.97
C GLU A 468 -10.10 21.86 -19.41
N ALA A 469 -9.21 21.77 -20.40
CA ALA A 469 -9.52 22.14 -21.78
C ALA A 469 -10.15 21.00 -22.61
N ILE A 470 -10.11 19.76 -22.14
CA ILE A 470 -10.64 18.60 -22.89
C ILE A 470 -12.12 18.40 -22.57
N GLU A 471 -12.98 18.55 -23.57
CA GLU A 471 -14.44 18.38 -23.47
C GLU A 471 -14.90 17.21 -24.36
N ASP A 472 -14.80 15.99 -23.82
CA ASP A 472 -15.11 14.73 -24.52
C ASP A 472 -16.36 14.01 -23.98
N GLY A 473 -17.05 14.62 -23.00
CA GLY A 473 -18.20 14.03 -22.30
C GLY A 473 -17.84 13.05 -21.18
N VAL A 474 -16.54 12.82 -20.93
CA VAL A 474 -16.03 11.97 -19.85
C VAL A 474 -15.28 12.80 -18.81
N ASN A 475 -14.36 13.66 -19.26
CA ASN A 475 -13.59 14.53 -18.38
C ASN A 475 -14.49 15.52 -17.65
N LEU A 476 -14.42 15.54 -16.32
CA LEU A 476 -15.14 16.48 -15.46
C LEU A 476 -14.58 17.90 -15.58
N ARG A 477 -13.36 18.09 -16.09
CA ARG A 477 -12.71 19.41 -16.26
C ARG A 477 -12.56 20.17 -14.93
N LEU A 478 -12.19 19.44 -13.88
CA LEU A 478 -11.84 20.03 -12.59
C LEU A 478 -10.74 21.11 -12.77
N PRO A 479 -10.78 22.25 -12.03
CA PRO A 479 -9.81 23.34 -12.19
C PRO A 479 -8.39 22.79 -12.02
N SER A 480 -7.56 22.98 -13.04
CA SER A 480 -6.24 22.34 -13.11
C SER A 480 -5.27 23.06 -14.02
N GLY A 481 -5.74 23.56 -15.16
CA GLY A 481 -4.94 24.13 -16.24
C GLY A 481 -4.92 23.22 -17.48
N SER A 482 -4.17 23.64 -18.50
CA SER A 482 -4.16 22.99 -19.82
C SER A 482 -2.80 23.07 -20.55
N ALA A 483 -1.73 23.37 -19.82
CA ALA A 483 -0.36 23.44 -20.32
C ALA A 483 0.24 22.06 -20.66
N LEU A 484 -0.21 21.02 -19.96
CA LEU A 484 0.14 19.61 -20.14
C LEU A 484 -1.05 18.81 -20.68
N PRO A 485 -0.84 17.64 -21.34
CA PRO A 485 -1.93 16.77 -21.79
C PRO A 485 -2.81 16.24 -20.65
N TRP A 486 -2.21 15.99 -19.49
CA TRP A 486 -2.83 15.55 -18.24
C TRP A 486 -2.03 16.11 -17.06
N GLY A 487 -2.55 16.05 -15.83
CA GLY A 487 -1.79 16.37 -14.62
C GLY A 487 -1.39 17.85 -14.46
N ASN A 488 -2.15 18.79 -14.98
CA ASN A 488 -1.92 20.21 -14.73
C ASN A 488 -2.16 20.55 -13.25
N ARG A 489 -1.32 21.45 -12.72
CA ARG A 489 -1.26 21.89 -11.31
C ARG A 489 -1.33 23.41 -11.17
N ASP A 490 -1.60 24.10 -12.27
CA ASP A 490 -1.67 25.54 -12.40
C ASP A 490 -2.78 26.12 -11.52
N TYR A 491 -3.89 25.39 -11.45
CA TYR A 491 -5.09 25.74 -10.70
C TYR A 491 -5.59 24.58 -9.79
N ASP A 492 -4.79 23.54 -9.61
CA ASP A 492 -5.01 22.40 -8.70
C ASP A 492 -3.88 22.36 -7.64
N VAL A 493 -4.21 22.71 -6.39
CA VAL A 493 -3.24 23.04 -5.34
C VAL A 493 -3.38 22.10 -4.14
N ASN A 494 -2.36 21.27 -3.93
CA ASN A 494 -2.19 20.46 -2.72
C ASN A 494 -1.80 21.32 -1.51
N LEU A 495 -2.51 21.12 -0.39
CA LEU A 495 -2.28 21.78 0.90
C LEU A 495 -2.27 20.73 2.02
N VAL A 496 -1.14 20.58 2.71
CA VAL A 496 -1.06 19.83 3.99
C VAL A 496 -1.10 20.83 5.12
N VAL A 497 -2.19 20.81 5.90
CA VAL A 497 -2.40 21.66 7.07
C VAL A 497 -2.15 20.83 8.32
N ALA A 498 -1.31 21.33 9.22
CA ALA A 498 -0.94 20.62 10.44
C ALA A 498 -0.51 21.59 11.54
N ASP A 499 -0.74 21.22 12.80
CA ASP A 499 -0.09 21.90 13.91
C ASP A 499 1.34 21.39 14.17
N LYS A 500 2.23 22.31 14.54
CA LYS A 500 3.58 22.04 15.02
C LYS A 500 3.92 22.91 16.23
N ALA A 501 5.01 22.57 16.91
CA ALA A 501 5.64 23.34 17.98
C ALA A 501 7.16 23.20 17.86
N TRP A 502 7.91 24.13 18.46
CA TRP A 502 9.37 24.08 18.47
C TRP A 502 9.99 24.64 19.73
N ASP A 503 11.23 24.23 19.99
CA ASP A 503 11.99 24.62 21.16
C ASP A 503 12.53 26.08 21.09
N ALA A 504 13.25 26.49 22.12
CA ALA A 504 13.90 27.80 22.19
C ALA A 504 15.05 28.01 21.18
N ASN A 505 15.46 26.96 20.45
CA ASN A 505 16.41 26.99 19.34
C ASN A 505 15.73 26.84 17.97
N GLY A 506 14.39 26.79 17.94
CA GLY A 506 13.57 26.72 16.75
C GLY A 506 13.55 25.34 16.12
N GLN A 507 13.98 24.31 16.84
CA GLN A 507 13.98 22.92 16.41
C GLN A 507 12.65 22.27 16.76
N LEU A 508 12.14 21.44 15.86
CA LEU A 508 10.88 20.73 16.01
C LEU A 508 10.75 20.02 17.37
N TRP A 509 9.64 20.23 18.06
CA TRP A 509 9.35 19.74 19.41
C TRP A 509 8.15 18.80 19.44
N PHE A 510 8.29 17.66 20.11
CA PHE A 510 7.22 16.68 20.32
C PHE A 510 7.42 16.01 21.68
N ASN A 511 6.35 15.89 22.47
CA ASN A 511 6.37 15.20 23.76
C ASN A 511 5.65 13.85 23.63
N PRO A 512 6.37 12.71 23.57
CA PRO A 512 5.77 11.39 23.37
C PRO A 512 4.93 10.91 24.56
N PHE A 513 5.05 11.52 25.74
CA PHE A 513 4.24 11.16 26.92
C PHE A 513 2.85 11.81 26.94
N ASN A 514 2.47 12.56 25.90
CA ASN A 514 1.10 13.09 25.77
C ASN A 514 0.16 12.06 25.13
N THR A 515 0.03 10.88 25.75
CA THR A 515 -0.74 9.71 25.23
C THR A 515 -2.23 9.97 25.00
N ASP A 516 -2.76 11.01 25.66
CA ASP A 516 -4.11 11.56 25.44
C ASP A 516 -4.26 12.34 24.12
N GLY A 517 -3.17 12.60 23.38
CA GLY A 517 -3.09 13.41 22.17
C GLY A 517 -2.10 14.58 22.28
N PHE A 518 -1.19 14.71 21.31
CA PHE A 518 -0.21 15.81 21.27
C PHE A 518 -0.74 16.99 20.43
N LEU A 519 -0.74 18.20 21.00
CA LEU A 519 -1.15 19.41 20.30
C LEU A 519 0.03 20.39 20.14
N GLY A 520 0.31 20.75 18.89
CA GLY A 520 1.17 21.87 18.53
C GLY A 520 0.46 23.21 18.76
N ASP A 521 1.24 24.28 18.87
CA ASP A 521 0.77 25.63 19.16
C ASP A 521 0.87 26.60 17.97
N GLN A 522 1.27 26.11 16.78
CA GLN A 522 1.44 26.89 15.55
C GLN A 522 0.94 26.10 14.34
N VAL A 523 0.13 26.71 13.46
CA VAL A 523 -0.31 26.05 12.21
C VAL A 523 0.73 26.24 11.11
N LEU A 524 1.10 25.14 10.45
CA LEU A 524 1.85 25.15 9.21
C LEU A 524 0.95 24.74 8.03
N VAL A 525 1.25 25.28 6.84
CA VAL A 525 0.75 24.78 5.56
C VAL A 525 1.95 24.41 4.70
N ASN A 526 1.99 23.17 4.19
CA ASN A 526 3.13 22.60 3.45
C ASN A 526 4.47 22.76 4.21
N TRP A 527 4.42 22.55 5.54
CA TRP A 527 5.53 22.78 6.49
C TRP A 527 6.05 24.23 6.54
N GLN A 528 5.24 25.24 6.20
CA GLN A 528 5.56 26.65 6.37
C GLN A 528 4.60 27.38 7.31
N TYR A 529 5.16 28.27 8.14
CA TYR A 529 4.42 29.11 9.06
C TYR A 529 3.67 30.22 8.32
N GLU A 530 2.34 30.25 8.49
CA GLU A 530 1.40 31.25 7.95
C GLU A 530 1.76 31.82 6.56
N PRO A 531 1.82 31.01 5.49
CA PRO A 531 2.29 31.45 4.18
C PRO A 531 1.23 32.22 3.38
N ARG A 532 1.67 32.91 2.32
CA ARG A 532 0.79 33.49 1.28
C ARG A 532 0.90 32.75 -0.06
N LEU A 533 -0.20 32.64 -0.78
CA LEU A 533 -0.25 32.16 -2.16
C LEU A 533 -0.86 33.22 -3.08
N LYS A 534 -0.26 33.43 -4.26
CA LYS A 534 -0.88 34.24 -5.32
C LYS A 534 -1.83 33.33 -6.12
N VAL A 535 -3.05 33.79 -6.37
CA VAL A 535 -4.05 33.05 -7.15
C VAL A 535 -4.59 33.93 -8.28
N ARG A 536 -4.86 33.36 -9.45
CA ARG A 536 -5.53 34.06 -10.56
C ARG A 536 -7.01 34.31 -10.23
N ALA A 537 -7.58 35.40 -10.75
CA ALA A 537 -9.02 35.67 -10.69
C ALA A 537 -9.81 34.69 -11.60
N ARG A 538 -9.97 33.46 -11.13
CA ARG A 538 -10.68 32.34 -11.79
C ARG A 538 -10.98 31.21 -10.79
N SER A 539 -11.53 30.09 -11.25
CA SER A 539 -11.69 28.86 -10.47
C SER A 539 -10.35 28.20 -10.14
N TYR A 540 -10.25 27.68 -8.92
CA TYR A 540 -9.15 26.87 -8.38
C TYR A 540 -9.72 25.68 -7.63
N ARG A 541 -8.97 24.59 -7.61
CA ARG A 541 -9.16 23.40 -6.80
C ARG A 541 -8.12 23.37 -5.69
N PHE A 542 -8.52 23.10 -4.45
CA PHE A 542 -7.62 22.95 -3.31
C PHE A 542 -7.84 21.59 -2.65
N ARG A 543 -6.79 20.75 -2.68
CA ARG A 543 -6.76 19.42 -2.06
C ARG A 543 -6.15 19.56 -0.67
N ILE A 544 -7.00 19.65 0.35
CA ILE A 544 -6.63 19.95 1.74
C ILE A 544 -6.55 18.65 2.54
N LEU A 545 -5.36 18.26 2.99
CA LEU A 545 -5.14 17.17 3.94
C LEU A 545 -4.89 17.74 5.34
N ASN A 546 -5.54 17.17 6.36
CA ASN A 546 -5.12 17.35 7.74
C ASN A 546 -3.97 16.39 8.08
N GLY A 547 -2.73 16.91 8.03
CA GLY A 547 -1.50 16.19 8.36
C GLY A 547 -1.01 16.41 9.80
N SER A 548 -1.94 16.72 10.72
CA SER A 548 -1.67 16.76 12.16
C SER A 548 -1.50 15.36 12.74
N VAL A 549 -1.18 15.26 14.03
CA VAL A 549 -1.11 13.98 14.76
C VAL A 549 -2.32 13.71 15.65
N SER A 550 -2.87 14.76 16.27
CA SER A 550 -4.04 14.68 17.19
C SER A 550 -5.02 15.85 17.04
N ARG A 551 -4.75 16.82 16.16
CA ARG A 551 -5.55 18.04 16.01
C ARG A 551 -6.58 17.94 14.88
N TYR A 552 -7.77 18.46 15.15
CA TYR A 552 -8.84 18.62 14.18
C TYR A 552 -8.91 20.10 13.77
N PHE A 553 -9.37 20.37 12.54
CA PHE A 553 -9.59 21.73 12.05
C PHE A 553 -11.06 21.96 11.71
N ARG A 554 -11.49 23.22 11.71
CA ARG A 554 -12.76 23.64 11.08
C ARG A 554 -12.50 24.91 10.28
N ILE A 555 -12.44 24.78 8.96
CA ILE A 555 -11.80 25.77 8.09
C ILE A 555 -12.84 26.66 7.42
N ALA A 556 -12.80 27.95 7.70
CA ALA A 556 -13.56 28.98 6.99
C ALA A 556 -12.72 29.67 5.92
N LEU A 557 -13.37 30.19 4.87
CA LEU A 557 -12.75 31.06 3.88
C LEU A 557 -13.43 32.44 3.88
N VAL A 558 -12.64 33.49 4.11
CA VAL A 558 -13.13 34.87 4.17
C VAL A 558 -12.30 35.82 3.31
N ARG A 559 -12.92 36.91 2.88
CA ARG A 559 -12.29 38.04 2.19
C ARG A 559 -12.19 39.25 3.11
N GLU A 560 -11.04 39.93 3.11
CA GLU A 560 -10.81 41.22 3.75
C GLU A 560 -11.45 42.36 2.95
N ILE A 561 -12.23 43.20 3.64
CA ILE A 561 -12.96 44.35 3.12
C ILE A 561 -12.46 45.61 3.84
N ALA A 562 -12.13 46.66 3.08
CA ALA A 562 -11.75 47.94 3.67
C ALA A 562 -12.94 48.66 4.32
N GLY A 563 -12.73 49.24 5.50
CA GLY A 563 -13.78 49.82 6.33
C GLY A 563 -14.66 48.77 7.00
N ASN A 564 -15.89 49.15 7.33
CA ASN A 564 -16.85 48.33 8.10
C ASN A 564 -17.98 47.76 7.21
N GLY A 565 -17.73 47.60 5.90
CA GLY A 565 -18.75 47.17 4.92
C GLY A 565 -18.87 45.66 4.73
N GLY A 566 -18.02 44.87 5.38
CA GLY A 566 -18.11 43.41 5.42
C GLY A 566 -19.20 42.91 6.38
N GLU A 567 -19.37 41.59 6.40
CA GLU A 567 -20.33 40.86 7.24
C GLU A 567 -19.89 40.82 8.72
N PHE A 568 -18.59 40.64 8.96
CA PHE A 568 -18.00 40.53 10.29
C PHE A 568 -16.99 41.65 10.55
N PRO A 569 -16.94 42.23 11.76
CA PRO A 569 -15.94 43.22 12.11
C PRO A 569 -14.54 42.58 12.18
N GLY A 570 -13.53 43.31 11.71
CA GLY A 570 -12.14 42.98 12.00
C GLY A 570 -11.68 43.48 13.37
N PRO A 571 -10.37 43.42 13.66
CA PRO A 571 -9.82 43.86 14.95
C PRO A 571 -10.17 45.32 15.23
N SER A 572 -10.44 45.65 16.49
CA SER A 572 -10.85 47.02 16.87
C SER A 572 -9.82 48.07 16.42
N GLY A 573 -10.28 49.09 15.69
CA GLY A 573 -9.44 50.15 15.15
C GLY A 573 -8.63 49.79 13.89
N SER A 574 -8.69 48.55 13.39
CA SER A 574 -7.96 48.11 12.19
C SER A 574 -8.44 48.77 10.88
N GLY A 575 -9.69 49.25 10.85
CA GLY A 575 -10.30 49.78 9.63
C GLY A 575 -10.58 48.71 8.57
N VAL A 576 -10.67 47.43 8.95
CA VAL A 576 -11.10 46.33 8.07
C VAL A 576 -12.26 45.54 8.67
N SER A 577 -13.02 44.90 7.78
CA SER A 577 -14.07 43.93 8.05
C SER A 577 -13.90 42.74 7.11
N TYR A 578 -14.72 41.70 7.25
CA TYR A 578 -14.61 40.49 6.47
C TYR A 578 -15.96 40.02 5.96
N SER A 579 -15.99 39.38 4.79
CA SER A 579 -17.17 38.67 4.28
C SER A 579 -16.80 37.23 3.98
N ARG A 580 -17.73 36.30 4.22
CA ARG A 580 -17.56 34.90 3.82
C ARG A 580 -17.42 34.75 2.32
N VAL A 581 -16.71 33.72 1.90
CA VAL A 581 -16.49 33.39 0.50
C VAL A 581 -17.05 31.98 0.26
N PRO A 582 -18.19 31.86 -0.44
CA PRO A 582 -18.75 30.57 -0.82
C PRO A 582 -17.80 29.76 -1.70
N PHE A 583 -17.81 28.45 -1.48
CA PHE A 583 -17.08 27.44 -2.25
C PHE A 583 -17.93 26.16 -2.35
N HIS A 584 -17.47 25.20 -3.15
CA HIS A 584 -18.10 23.89 -3.29
C HIS A 584 -17.12 22.80 -2.87
N LEU A 585 -17.54 21.85 -2.03
CA LEU A 585 -16.81 20.59 -1.82
C LEU A 585 -17.14 19.66 -3.00
N VAL A 586 -16.12 19.11 -3.66
CA VAL A 586 -16.27 18.19 -4.80
C VAL A 586 -15.66 16.82 -4.57
N GLY A 587 -14.78 16.71 -3.57
CA GLY A 587 -14.29 15.43 -3.06
C GLY A 587 -13.98 15.49 -1.58
N ASN A 588 -13.96 14.34 -0.93
CA ASN A 588 -13.52 14.16 0.45
C ASN A 588 -12.35 13.16 0.51
N ASP A 589 -12.20 12.49 1.64
CA ASP A 589 -11.27 11.41 1.89
C ASP A 589 -11.54 10.21 0.96
N GLY A 590 -12.79 9.78 0.80
CA GLY A 590 -13.21 8.84 -0.26
C GLY A 590 -13.37 9.48 -1.66
N ASN A 591 -12.57 10.51 -1.92
CA ASN A 591 -12.37 11.13 -3.22
C ASN A 591 -13.62 11.79 -3.81
N LEU A 592 -13.78 11.75 -5.14
CA LEU A 592 -14.75 12.56 -5.86
C LEU A 592 -16.18 12.08 -5.59
N MET A 593 -17.03 13.01 -5.19
CA MET A 593 -18.41 12.73 -4.77
C MET A 593 -19.37 12.60 -5.97
N GLU A 594 -20.59 12.15 -5.70
CA GLU A 594 -21.70 12.13 -6.66
C GLU A 594 -22.17 13.54 -7.03
N HIS A 595 -22.22 14.43 -6.04
CA HIS A 595 -22.69 15.81 -6.17
C HIS A 595 -21.74 16.81 -5.50
N ALA A 596 -21.67 18.02 -6.05
CA ALA A 596 -20.87 19.11 -5.49
C ALA A 596 -21.66 19.84 -4.40
N VAL A 597 -21.19 19.81 -3.15
CA VAL A 597 -21.92 20.35 -2.00
C VAL A 597 -21.64 21.85 -1.83
N PRO A 598 -22.68 22.73 -1.87
CA PRO A 598 -22.49 24.17 -1.85
C PRO A 598 -22.41 24.74 -0.42
N PHE A 599 -21.24 25.25 -0.03
CA PHE A 599 -21.01 25.94 1.23
C PHE A 599 -21.36 27.44 1.08
N ASP A 600 -22.57 27.73 0.58
CA ASP A 600 -23.08 29.05 0.22
C ASP A 600 -24.26 29.54 1.09
N GLY A 601 -24.72 28.71 2.03
CA GLY A 601 -25.87 28.97 2.90
C GLY A 601 -27.25 28.86 2.24
N SER A 602 -27.34 28.27 1.05
CA SER A 602 -28.62 27.96 0.39
C SER A 602 -29.31 26.72 0.95
N MET A 603 -28.53 25.82 1.56
CA MET A 603 -28.96 24.54 2.13
C MET A 603 -28.64 24.46 3.62
N ASP A 604 -29.39 23.60 4.30
CA ASP A 604 -29.03 23.01 5.60
C ASP A 604 -28.23 21.74 5.26
N LEU A 605 -27.01 21.60 5.80
CA LEU A 605 -26.04 20.61 5.34
C LEU A 605 -25.84 19.43 6.31
N ASP A 606 -26.10 19.63 7.60
CA ASP A 606 -26.16 18.60 8.64
C ASP A 606 -27.59 18.19 9.05
N GLY A 607 -28.60 18.98 8.67
CA GLY A 607 -29.99 18.73 9.04
C GLY A 607 -30.34 19.22 10.45
N ASP A 608 -29.58 20.17 11.01
CA ASP A 608 -29.83 20.75 12.34
C ASP A 608 -30.89 21.88 12.33
N GLY A 609 -31.24 22.38 11.13
CA GLY A 609 -32.19 23.46 10.90
C GLY A 609 -31.56 24.84 10.62
N ASP A 610 -30.24 25.01 10.82
CA ASP A 610 -29.49 26.23 10.51
C ASP A 610 -28.75 26.13 9.17
N LYS A 611 -29.07 27.05 8.25
CA LYS A 611 -28.41 27.13 6.95
C LYS A 611 -27.11 27.94 6.97
N GLN A 612 -26.75 28.55 8.10
CA GLN A 612 -25.66 29.50 8.20
C GLN A 612 -24.44 28.98 8.96
N ASN A 613 -24.60 27.87 9.71
CA ASN A 613 -23.56 27.17 10.45
C ASN A 613 -22.36 26.73 9.55
N HIS A 614 -22.62 26.33 8.30
CA HIS A 614 -21.63 25.88 7.31
C HIS A 614 -21.54 26.81 6.08
N ASN A 615 -22.22 27.95 6.05
CA ASN A 615 -22.02 28.92 4.97
C ASN A 615 -20.59 29.48 5.05
N GLY A 616 -19.76 29.24 4.02
CA GLY A 616 -18.35 29.61 3.94
C GLY A 616 -17.42 28.89 4.94
N ILE A 617 -17.87 27.80 5.55
CA ILE A 617 -17.19 27.08 6.64
C ILE A 617 -17.28 25.58 6.37
N LEU A 618 -16.15 24.90 6.16
CA LEU A 618 -16.10 23.43 6.03
C LEU A 618 -16.58 22.76 7.33
N PRO A 619 -17.09 21.52 7.26
CA PRO A 619 -17.28 20.72 8.45
C PRO A 619 -15.93 20.47 9.14
N THR A 620 -15.99 19.99 10.36
CA THR A 620 -14.83 19.53 11.10
C THR A 620 -14.03 18.51 10.27
N GLN A 621 -12.71 18.69 10.20
CA GLN A 621 -11.76 17.83 9.51
C GLN A 621 -10.88 17.14 10.55
N GLY A 622 -11.09 15.83 10.73
CA GLY A 622 -10.24 14.96 11.54
C GLY A 622 -8.86 14.75 10.93
N ILE A 623 -7.98 14.09 11.67
CA ILE A 623 -6.66 13.71 11.18
C ILE A 623 -6.84 12.74 10.00
N ALA A 624 -5.96 12.84 9.00
CA ALA A 624 -5.97 12.07 7.76
C ALA A 624 -7.17 12.28 6.82
N GLU A 625 -8.23 12.99 7.22
CA GLU A 625 -9.29 13.37 6.28
C GLU A 625 -8.78 14.35 5.22
N ARG A 626 -9.24 14.18 3.98
CA ARG A 626 -8.99 15.07 2.85
C ARG A 626 -10.28 15.80 2.50
N PHE A 627 -10.18 17.08 2.15
CA PHE A 627 -11.28 17.82 1.53
C PHE A 627 -10.79 18.53 0.27
N ASP A 628 -11.54 18.36 -0.81
CA ASP A 628 -11.23 18.91 -2.12
C ASP A 628 -12.29 19.94 -2.50
N ILE A 629 -11.91 21.22 -2.47
CA ILE A 629 -12.83 22.35 -2.67
C ILE A 629 -12.54 23.13 -3.94
N ILE A 630 -13.60 23.59 -4.61
CA ILE A 630 -13.52 24.56 -5.70
C ILE A 630 -13.89 25.96 -5.19
N VAL A 631 -12.95 26.91 -5.37
CA VAL A 631 -13.13 28.33 -5.06
C VAL A 631 -13.01 29.13 -6.36
N ASN A 632 -13.95 30.05 -6.62
CA ASN A 632 -13.90 30.92 -7.81
C ASN A 632 -13.58 32.38 -7.43
N PHE A 633 -12.33 32.78 -7.66
CA PHE A 633 -11.81 34.13 -7.35
C PHE A 633 -12.23 35.22 -8.36
N ALA A 634 -13.15 34.92 -9.30
CA ALA A 634 -13.79 35.90 -10.19
C ALA A 634 -15.28 36.14 -9.87
N LYS A 635 -15.86 35.37 -8.94
CA LYS A 635 -17.26 35.47 -8.50
C LYS A 635 -17.37 36.13 -7.12
N ASN A 636 -18.57 36.17 -6.56
CA ASN A 636 -18.85 36.59 -5.17
C ASN A 636 -18.33 38.01 -4.82
N GLY A 637 -18.26 38.87 -5.85
CA GLY A 637 -17.76 40.24 -5.75
C GLY A 637 -16.25 40.38 -5.55
N ILE A 638 -15.48 39.28 -5.63
CA ILE A 638 -14.01 39.23 -5.48
C ILE A 638 -13.36 39.95 -6.66
N LYS A 639 -12.25 40.66 -6.39
CA LYS A 639 -11.51 41.47 -7.37
C LYS A 639 -10.01 41.21 -7.29
N THR A 640 -9.30 41.54 -8.36
CA THR A 640 -7.84 41.62 -8.34
C THR A 640 -7.37 42.58 -7.26
N GLY A 641 -6.39 42.14 -6.47
CA GLY A 641 -5.86 42.86 -5.30
C GLY A 641 -6.55 42.52 -3.98
N ASP A 642 -7.71 41.84 -4.01
CA ASP A 642 -8.36 41.37 -2.78
C ASP A 642 -7.47 40.34 -2.07
N LYS A 643 -7.52 40.37 -0.73
CA LYS A 643 -6.90 39.37 0.14
C LYS A 643 -7.98 38.48 0.73
N LEU A 644 -7.77 37.17 0.65
CA LEU A 644 -8.60 36.17 1.30
C LEU A 644 -7.76 35.39 2.30
N TYR A 645 -8.40 34.78 3.29
CA TYR A 645 -7.74 34.00 4.33
C TYR A 645 -8.50 32.72 4.62
N PHE A 646 -7.77 31.61 4.74
CA PHE A 646 -8.27 30.45 5.47
C PHE A 646 -8.15 30.69 6.97
N VAL A 647 -9.19 30.31 7.71
CA VAL A 647 -9.34 30.58 9.15
C VAL A 647 -9.71 29.29 9.84
N ASN A 648 -8.95 28.86 10.84
CA ASN A 648 -9.35 27.76 11.71
C ASN A 648 -10.27 28.29 12.82
N LEU A 649 -11.38 27.58 13.05
CA LEU A 649 -12.37 27.85 14.09
C LEU A 649 -12.41 26.77 15.18
N MET A 650 -11.60 25.71 15.06
CA MET A 650 -11.62 24.59 16.00
C MET A 650 -10.67 24.80 17.18
N GLU A 651 -11.23 24.89 18.39
CA GLU A 651 -10.51 24.87 19.67
C GLU A 651 -10.32 23.43 20.16
N HIS A 652 -9.15 23.13 20.73
CA HIS A 652 -8.91 21.92 21.52
C HIS A 652 -8.27 22.27 22.86
N LYS A 653 -8.94 22.17 24.01
CA LYS A 653 -8.24 22.47 25.29
C LYS A 653 -7.24 21.40 25.71
N THR A 654 -7.39 20.18 25.21
CA THR A 654 -6.62 18.98 25.58
C THR A 654 -6.46 18.04 24.39
N GLY A 655 -5.59 17.03 24.49
CA GLY A 655 -5.44 16.00 23.45
C GLY A 655 -6.73 15.22 23.13
N LYS A 656 -7.69 15.21 24.05
CA LYS A 656 -8.91 14.37 23.99
C LYS A 656 -9.77 14.55 22.73
N GLY A 657 -9.63 15.70 22.07
CA GLY A 657 -10.33 16.05 20.85
C GLY A 657 -10.84 17.49 20.86
N PRO A 658 -11.64 17.85 19.84
CA PRO A 658 -12.21 19.19 19.70
C PRO A 658 -13.19 19.54 20.82
N GLU A 659 -13.28 20.83 21.13
CA GLU A 659 -14.32 21.35 22.02
C GLU A 659 -15.72 21.25 21.38
N LYS A 660 -16.73 20.92 22.19
CA LYS A 660 -18.09 20.66 21.72
C LYS A 660 -18.84 21.89 21.18
N ASN A 661 -18.41 23.08 21.55
CA ASN A 661 -19.06 24.34 21.20
C ASN A 661 -18.21 25.07 20.16
N GLY A 662 -18.75 25.29 18.96
CA GLY A 662 -18.03 25.98 17.89
C GLY A 662 -17.75 27.44 18.23
N LEU A 663 -16.55 27.92 17.88
CA LEU A 663 -16.21 29.32 18.03
C LEU A 663 -16.90 30.18 16.97
N SER A 664 -17.35 31.37 17.37
CA SER A 664 -17.92 32.33 16.43
C SER A 664 -16.84 32.88 15.50
N LEU A 665 -17.07 32.75 14.18
CA LEU A 665 -16.24 33.37 13.15
C LEU A 665 -16.06 34.89 13.38
N ALA A 666 -17.08 35.57 13.91
CA ALA A 666 -17.01 36.99 14.25
C ALA A 666 -16.05 37.27 15.42
N ASP A 667 -16.03 36.43 16.45
CA ASP A 667 -15.14 36.60 17.61
C ASP A 667 -13.67 36.26 17.27
N VAL A 668 -13.45 35.32 16.35
CA VAL A 668 -12.12 34.99 15.83
C VAL A 668 -11.59 36.13 14.95
N LEU A 669 -12.38 36.63 13.99
CA LEU A 669 -11.95 37.69 13.05
C LEU A 669 -11.79 39.07 13.68
N SER A 670 -12.54 39.36 14.74
CA SER A 670 -12.40 40.59 15.53
C SER A 670 -11.27 40.52 16.56
N GLU A 671 -10.53 39.40 16.61
CA GLU A 671 -9.48 39.10 17.60
C GLU A 671 -9.97 39.07 19.06
N LYS A 672 -11.28 38.96 19.30
CA LYS A 672 -11.87 38.84 20.65
C LYS A 672 -11.49 37.50 21.32
N TYR A 673 -11.30 36.43 20.54
CA TYR A 673 -10.81 35.13 21.00
C TYR A 673 -9.27 34.99 20.88
N LYS A 674 -8.53 36.03 20.50
CA LYS A 674 -7.09 35.92 20.20
C LYS A 674 -6.28 35.43 21.40
N ALA A 675 -5.60 34.30 21.23
CA ALA A 675 -4.62 33.79 22.17
C ALA A 675 -3.49 34.81 22.39
N VAL A 676 -3.07 34.97 23.64
CA VAL A 676 -1.98 35.89 24.03
C VAL A 676 -0.98 35.19 24.93
N ILE A 677 0.29 35.57 24.84
CA ILE A 677 1.32 35.10 25.78
C ILE A 677 1.28 35.99 27.03
N LYS A 678 1.11 35.38 28.21
CA LYS A 678 1.34 36.03 29.51
C LYS A 678 2.62 35.50 30.16
N GLN A 679 3.18 36.24 31.12
CA GLN A 679 4.31 35.79 31.94
C GLN A 679 3.78 35.18 33.23
N GLY A 680 3.79 33.84 33.30
CA GLY A 680 3.49 33.07 34.51
C GLY A 680 4.73 32.87 35.39
N SER A 681 4.54 32.25 36.55
CA SER A 681 5.64 32.00 37.51
C SER A 681 6.70 31.01 37.01
N LYS A 682 6.37 30.19 36.01
CA LYS A 682 7.30 29.25 35.34
C LYS A 682 7.86 29.77 34.01
N GLY A 683 7.40 30.93 33.52
CA GLY A 683 7.81 31.53 32.25
C GLY A 683 6.63 31.95 31.37
N PRO A 684 6.85 32.20 30.07
CA PRO A 684 5.77 32.52 29.14
C PRO A 684 4.81 31.34 28.98
N GLU A 685 3.52 31.62 28.93
CA GLU A 685 2.44 30.64 28.73
C GLU A 685 1.30 31.23 27.89
N TRP A 686 0.58 30.38 27.14
CA TRP A 686 -0.58 30.80 26.36
C TRP A 686 -1.80 31.06 27.27
N ASP A 687 -2.58 32.09 26.94
CA ASP A 687 -3.75 32.55 27.69
C ASP A 687 -4.86 33.04 26.74
N LYS A 688 -6.11 32.99 27.20
CA LYS A 688 -7.32 33.50 26.53
C LYS A 688 -7.76 32.84 25.22
N GLY A 689 -7.06 31.83 24.72
CA GLY A 689 -7.52 31.01 23.60
C GLY A 689 -6.48 29.98 23.13
N ASP A 690 -6.87 29.12 22.20
CA ASP A 690 -5.99 28.20 21.47
C ASP A 690 -5.19 28.98 20.40
N PRO A 691 -3.85 28.97 20.42
CA PRO A 691 -3.04 29.75 19.47
C PRO A 691 -3.15 29.31 18.01
N VAL A 692 -3.69 28.13 17.70
CA VAL A 692 -3.96 27.71 16.32
C VAL A 692 -5.30 28.21 15.74
N VAL A 693 -6.13 28.87 16.56
CA VAL A 693 -7.41 29.43 16.10
C VAL A 693 -7.17 30.82 15.53
N GLY A 694 -7.56 31.02 14.28
CA GLY A 694 -7.29 32.26 13.56
C GLY A 694 -6.95 32.04 12.09
N LYS A 695 -6.49 33.11 11.44
CA LYS A 695 -6.07 33.10 10.04
C LYS A 695 -4.73 32.37 9.93
N PHE A 696 -4.64 31.33 9.10
CA PHE A 696 -3.41 30.53 8.97
C PHE A 696 -2.81 30.49 7.55
N MET A 697 -3.51 31.01 6.55
CA MET A 697 -3.00 31.13 5.18
C MET A 697 -3.66 32.31 4.48
N GLN A 698 -2.90 33.06 3.67
CA GLN A 698 -3.41 34.17 2.86
C GLN A 698 -3.40 33.84 1.37
N LEU A 699 -4.46 34.24 0.66
CA LEU A 699 -4.57 34.20 -0.79
C LEU A 699 -4.62 35.62 -1.34
N ILE A 700 -3.84 35.92 -2.39
CA ILE A 700 -3.78 37.26 -3.02
C ILE A 700 -4.21 37.16 -4.47
N VAL A 701 -5.34 37.77 -4.82
CA VAL A 701 -5.94 37.66 -6.15
C VAL A 701 -5.20 38.50 -7.19
N GLN A 702 -4.76 37.85 -8.27
CA GLN A 702 -4.01 38.42 -9.39
C GLN A 702 -4.89 38.52 -10.65
N PRO A 703 -4.54 39.39 -11.62
CA PRO A 703 -5.25 39.43 -12.90
C PRO A 703 -5.16 38.08 -13.62
N TYR A 704 -6.26 37.70 -14.28
CA TYR A 704 -6.31 36.61 -15.24
C TYR A 704 -6.88 37.14 -16.56
N THR A 705 -6.19 36.86 -17.67
CA THR A 705 -6.56 37.33 -19.02
C THR A 705 -6.98 36.19 -19.95
N GLY A 706 -6.85 34.94 -19.51
CA GLY A 706 -7.37 33.79 -20.23
C GLY A 706 -8.87 33.60 -19.97
N GLN A 707 -9.46 32.59 -20.63
CA GLN A 707 -10.80 32.12 -20.30
C GLN A 707 -10.70 31.07 -19.18
N ASP A 708 -11.61 31.13 -18.21
CA ASP A 708 -11.80 30.04 -17.25
C ASP A 708 -12.71 29.00 -17.92
N VAL A 709 -12.19 27.78 -18.12
CA VAL A 709 -12.88 26.71 -18.85
C VAL A 709 -13.02 25.44 -18.01
N SER A 710 -12.75 25.52 -16.70
CA SER A 710 -13.08 24.45 -15.76
C SER A 710 -14.59 24.28 -15.60
N MET A 711 -15.02 23.15 -15.04
CA MET A 711 -16.41 22.95 -14.66
C MET A 711 -16.93 24.04 -13.71
N ASN A 712 -18.23 24.29 -13.79
CA ASN A 712 -18.98 25.07 -12.81
C ASN A 712 -19.60 24.09 -11.79
N PRO A 713 -19.10 24.01 -10.53
CA PRO A 713 -19.63 23.04 -9.56
C PRO A 713 -21.11 23.24 -9.24
N ALA A 714 -21.65 24.46 -9.41
CA ALA A 714 -23.08 24.73 -9.25
C ALA A 714 -23.99 23.97 -10.25
N ASP A 715 -23.43 23.41 -11.33
CA ASP A 715 -24.14 22.54 -12.28
C ASP A 715 -24.28 21.09 -11.77
N TYR A 716 -23.56 20.73 -10.69
CA TYR A 716 -23.48 19.40 -10.09
C TYR A 716 -24.02 19.35 -8.66
N GLU A 717 -24.68 20.41 -8.21
CA GLU A 717 -25.32 20.47 -6.88
C GLU A 717 -26.43 19.42 -6.71
N PRO A 718 -26.66 18.90 -5.49
CA PRO A 718 -27.82 18.08 -5.18
C PRO A 718 -29.13 18.90 -5.29
N ALA A 719 -30.27 18.22 -5.20
CA ALA A 719 -31.57 18.90 -5.20
C ALA A 719 -31.71 19.82 -3.99
N LYS A 720 -32.19 21.06 -4.20
CA LYS A 720 -32.38 22.04 -3.12
C LYS A 720 -33.70 22.81 -3.28
N PRO A 721 -34.23 23.50 -2.25
CA PRO A 721 -35.54 24.14 -2.32
C PRO A 721 -35.69 25.08 -3.53
N GLY A 722 -36.58 24.70 -4.47
CA GLY A 722 -36.81 25.45 -5.72
C GLY A 722 -35.86 25.16 -6.88
N LYS A 723 -34.88 24.24 -6.75
CA LYS A 723 -33.95 23.82 -7.81
C LYS A 723 -33.82 22.29 -7.84
N PRO A 724 -34.10 21.60 -8.96
CA PRO A 724 -33.87 20.16 -9.07
C PRO A 724 -32.36 19.83 -8.97
N ALA A 725 -32.03 18.56 -8.74
CA ALA A 725 -30.65 18.09 -8.77
C ALA A 725 -29.96 18.43 -10.11
N GLY A 726 -28.67 18.74 -10.02
CA GLY A 726 -27.81 18.98 -11.15
C GLY A 726 -27.36 17.69 -11.84
N LYS A 727 -26.23 17.77 -12.54
CA LYS A 727 -25.52 16.61 -13.07
C LYS A 727 -24.85 15.82 -11.94
N THR A 728 -24.64 14.54 -12.18
CA THR A 728 -23.79 13.67 -11.35
C THR A 728 -22.32 13.78 -11.80
N MET A 729 -21.39 13.77 -10.84
CA MET A 729 -19.95 13.57 -11.09
C MET A 729 -19.62 12.07 -11.10
N ILE A 730 -19.56 11.42 -9.92
CA ILE A 730 -19.31 9.97 -9.80
C ILE A 730 -20.39 9.32 -8.92
N PRO A 731 -21.33 8.52 -9.47
CA PRO A 731 -22.38 7.91 -8.69
C PRO A 731 -21.85 6.80 -7.78
N LEU A 732 -22.47 6.66 -6.61
CA LEU A 732 -22.10 5.64 -5.64
C LEU A 732 -22.33 4.21 -6.20
N THR A 733 -21.60 3.25 -5.64
CA THR A 733 -21.72 1.83 -6.02
C THR A 733 -22.92 1.13 -5.37
N LEU A 734 -23.43 1.67 -4.25
CA LEU A 734 -24.66 1.28 -3.56
C LEU A 734 -25.56 2.51 -3.34
N ASP A 735 -26.86 2.36 -3.60
CA ASP A 735 -27.88 3.37 -3.32
C ASP A 735 -28.66 3.03 -2.04
N ARG A 736 -28.60 3.93 -1.05
CA ARG A 736 -29.21 3.76 0.28
C ARG A 736 -30.73 3.75 0.26
N ASP A 737 -31.34 4.38 -0.74
CA ASP A 737 -32.80 4.44 -0.90
C ASP A 737 -33.32 3.33 -1.83
N ASN A 738 -32.42 2.53 -2.44
CA ASN A 738 -32.77 1.48 -3.39
C ASN A 738 -33.19 0.19 -2.66
N PRO A 739 -34.42 -0.34 -2.89
CA PRO A 739 -34.88 -1.56 -2.22
C PRO A 739 -34.03 -2.81 -2.51
N THR A 740 -33.31 -2.85 -3.64
CA THR A 740 -32.44 -3.99 -3.99
C THR A 740 -31.13 -3.94 -3.23
N ASP A 741 -30.52 -2.76 -3.09
CA ASP A 741 -29.27 -2.61 -2.34
C ASP A 741 -29.53 -2.70 -0.83
N LEU A 742 -30.63 -2.14 -0.33
CA LEU A 742 -31.10 -2.38 1.04
C LEU A 742 -31.30 -3.87 1.36
N ALA A 743 -31.78 -4.67 0.39
CA ALA A 743 -31.89 -6.11 0.56
C ALA A 743 -30.52 -6.80 0.65
N LYS A 744 -29.52 -6.38 -0.15
CA LYS A 744 -28.13 -6.89 -0.05
C LYS A 744 -27.48 -6.53 1.28
N ILE A 745 -27.58 -5.26 1.69
CA ILE A 745 -27.04 -4.72 2.95
C ILE A 745 -27.60 -5.49 4.16
N LYS A 746 -28.89 -5.87 4.11
CA LYS A 746 -29.52 -6.69 5.14
C LYS A 746 -28.95 -8.12 5.21
N THR A 747 -28.44 -8.66 4.10
CA THR A 747 -27.85 -10.01 4.01
C THR A 747 -26.32 -10.03 4.08
N ALA A 748 -25.68 -8.86 4.13
CA ALA A 748 -24.24 -8.71 4.31
C ALA A 748 -23.80 -9.26 5.68
N ARG A 749 -22.49 -9.49 5.87
CA ARG A 749 -21.95 -9.76 7.22
C ARG A 749 -21.95 -8.47 8.03
N HIS A 750 -22.38 -8.50 9.29
CA HIS A 750 -22.31 -7.36 10.20
C HIS A 750 -21.17 -7.52 11.22
N ARG A 751 -20.52 -6.42 11.56
CA ARG A 751 -19.47 -6.33 12.60
C ARG A 751 -19.60 -5.06 13.44
N GLU A 752 -19.23 -5.12 14.72
CA GLU A 752 -19.11 -3.93 15.59
C GLU A 752 -17.68 -3.78 16.12
N PHE A 753 -17.12 -2.58 15.95
CA PHE A 753 -15.81 -2.17 16.48
C PHE A 753 -15.99 -1.00 17.45
N ILE A 754 -15.70 -1.23 18.74
CA ILE A 754 -15.85 -0.21 19.79
C ILE A 754 -14.49 0.31 20.22
N PHE A 755 -14.21 1.58 19.91
CA PHE A 755 -12.96 2.28 20.20
C PHE A 755 -13.05 2.97 21.55
N GLY A 756 -12.21 2.61 22.52
CA GLY A 756 -12.21 3.28 23.83
C GLY A 756 -11.00 2.99 24.71
N ARG A 757 -11.20 3.09 26.03
CA ARG A 757 -10.18 2.80 27.06
C ARG A 757 -10.59 1.69 28.06
N SER A 758 -11.78 1.10 27.88
CA SER A 758 -12.21 -0.03 28.69
C SER A 758 -11.29 -1.22 28.46
N ASP A 759 -10.95 -1.95 29.51
CA ASP A 759 -10.07 -3.13 29.48
C ASP A 759 -8.58 -2.83 29.18
N GLY A 760 -8.20 -1.55 28.97
CA GLY A 760 -6.81 -1.11 28.84
C GLY A 760 -6.07 -0.94 30.17
N THR A 761 -4.79 -0.59 30.09
CA THR A 761 -3.90 -0.33 31.24
C THR A 761 -3.47 1.14 31.31
N ASP A 762 -2.71 1.56 32.32
CA ASP A 762 -2.16 2.93 32.35
C ASP A 762 -1.09 3.16 31.26
N GLU A 763 -0.41 2.11 30.82
CA GLU A 763 0.69 2.15 29.83
C GLU A 763 0.19 1.91 28.39
N ALA A 764 -0.80 1.03 28.23
CA ALA A 764 -1.55 0.79 27.00
C ALA A 764 -3.04 1.11 27.24
N PRO A 765 -3.42 2.40 27.33
CA PRO A 765 -4.78 2.81 27.69
C PRO A 765 -5.82 2.59 26.61
N TRP A 766 -5.43 2.53 25.34
CA TRP A 766 -6.37 2.47 24.22
C TRP A 766 -6.62 1.05 23.76
N THR A 767 -7.90 0.72 23.60
CA THR A 767 -8.36 -0.61 23.20
C THR A 767 -9.45 -0.53 22.13
N ILE A 768 -9.58 -1.62 21.37
CA ILE A 768 -10.70 -1.85 20.46
C ILE A 768 -11.38 -3.15 20.84
N LYS A 769 -12.72 -3.14 20.94
CA LYS A 769 -13.56 -4.34 21.06
C LYS A 769 -14.07 -4.74 19.70
N THR A 770 -14.15 -6.04 19.44
CA THR A 770 -14.76 -6.60 18.23
C THR A 770 -15.91 -7.50 18.60
N ASP A 771 -17.07 -7.30 17.98
CA ASP A 771 -18.27 -8.14 18.06
C ASP A 771 -18.68 -8.52 19.51
N GLY A 772 -18.79 -7.51 20.38
CA GLY A 772 -19.17 -7.67 21.79
C GLY A 772 -18.08 -8.27 22.70
N GLY A 773 -16.89 -8.57 22.16
CA GLY A 773 -15.77 -9.16 22.88
C GLY A 773 -15.04 -8.23 23.85
N PHE A 774 -13.95 -8.76 24.42
CA PHE A 774 -13.04 -8.01 25.30
C PHE A 774 -12.29 -6.91 24.52
N GLY A 775 -11.95 -5.80 25.19
CA GLY A 775 -11.14 -4.74 24.60
C GLY A 775 -9.66 -5.10 24.60
N TYR A 776 -9.00 -5.02 23.45
CA TYR A 776 -7.57 -5.30 23.35
C TYR A 776 -6.78 -4.11 22.81
N ASP A 777 -5.57 -3.96 23.34
CA ASP A 777 -4.46 -3.16 22.83
C ASP A 777 -3.80 -3.81 21.61
N MET A 778 -3.06 -3.06 20.80
CA MET A 778 -2.43 -3.60 19.59
C MET A 778 -1.41 -4.71 19.88
N ASP A 779 -1.66 -5.91 19.33
CA ASP A 779 -0.64 -6.93 19.11
C ASP A 779 -0.72 -7.33 17.63
N SER A 780 0.38 -7.15 16.89
CA SER A 780 0.41 -7.43 15.45
C SER A 780 0.21 -8.91 15.11
N ARG A 781 0.36 -9.80 16.10
CA ARG A 781 0.07 -11.25 16.04
C ARG A 781 -1.41 -11.59 16.21
N ARG A 782 -2.27 -10.64 16.58
CA ARG A 782 -3.70 -10.88 16.79
C ARG A 782 -4.52 -10.43 15.59
N ILE A 783 -5.36 -11.34 15.06
CA ILE A 783 -6.32 -11.06 14.00
C ILE A 783 -7.70 -10.84 14.65
N SER A 784 -8.25 -9.64 14.51
CA SER A 784 -9.56 -9.29 15.07
C SER A 784 -10.72 -9.68 14.15
N ALA A 785 -10.57 -9.50 12.84
CA ALA A 785 -11.56 -9.84 11.82
C ALA A 785 -10.91 -10.48 10.59
N ALA A 786 -11.69 -11.32 9.90
CA ALA A 786 -11.33 -11.92 8.62
C ALA A 786 -12.48 -11.75 7.61
N ALA A 787 -12.30 -10.85 6.65
CA ALA A 787 -13.17 -10.75 5.48
C ALA A 787 -12.79 -11.82 4.45
N GLN A 788 -13.72 -12.25 3.60
CA GLN A 788 -13.43 -13.26 2.56
C GLN A 788 -13.75 -12.70 1.18
N LEU A 789 -12.83 -12.87 0.23
CA LEU A 789 -13.11 -12.52 -1.17
C LEU A 789 -14.23 -13.42 -1.72
N SER A 790 -15.07 -12.92 -2.63
CA SER A 790 -16.11 -13.73 -3.30
C SER A 790 -15.53 -14.73 -4.31
N THR A 791 -14.27 -14.56 -4.71
CA THR A 791 -13.60 -15.38 -5.72
C THR A 791 -12.20 -15.79 -5.27
N GLY A 792 -11.84 -17.02 -5.62
CA GLY A 792 -10.59 -17.70 -5.27
C GLY A 792 -10.51 -19.02 -6.05
N PRO A 793 -9.36 -19.69 -6.08
CA PRO A 793 -9.10 -20.76 -7.05
C PRO A 793 -9.66 -22.16 -6.70
N THR A 794 -10.87 -22.27 -6.11
CA THR A 794 -11.58 -23.56 -5.90
C THR A 794 -13.11 -23.41 -5.85
N ASP A 795 -13.83 -24.49 -6.15
CA ASP A 795 -15.31 -24.54 -6.21
C ASP A 795 -16.05 -24.41 -4.85
N GLY A 796 -15.34 -24.37 -3.72
CA GLY A 796 -15.91 -24.30 -2.36
C GLY A 796 -16.17 -22.89 -1.82
N GLY A 797 -16.56 -21.95 -2.69
CA GLY A 797 -16.76 -20.54 -2.30
C GLY A 797 -17.92 -20.31 -1.33
N TYR A 798 -17.85 -19.22 -0.56
CA TYR A 798 -18.95 -18.75 0.29
C TYR A 798 -20.18 -18.43 -0.58
N THR A 799 -21.34 -19.01 -0.26
CA THR A 799 -22.59 -18.74 -0.96
C THR A 799 -23.24 -17.44 -0.45
N GLY A 800 -22.74 -16.31 -0.94
CA GLY A 800 -23.28 -14.98 -0.69
C GLY A 800 -22.43 -13.89 -1.35
N ASP A 801 -22.82 -12.62 -1.20
CA ASP A 801 -22.06 -11.45 -1.68
C ASP A 801 -20.86 -11.18 -0.75
N GLY A 802 -20.03 -12.20 -0.47
CA GLY A 802 -19.11 -12.27 0.69
C GLY A 802 -18.05 -11.17 0.79
N THR A 803 -17.87 -10.39 -0.28
CA THR A 803 -17.06 -9.17 -0.30
C THR A 803 -17.70 -7.99 0.43
N LEU A 804 -19.03 -7.93 0.48
CA LEU A 804 -19.80 -6.87 1.14
C LEU A 804 -19.98 -7.19 2.64
N GLU A 805 -19.39 -6.36 3.48
CA GLU A 805 -19.67 -6.32 4.92
C GLU A 805 -20.27 -4.96 5.33
N VAL A 806 -21.01 -4.94 6.43
CA VAL A 806 -21.53 -3.75 7.10
C VAL A 806 -20.82 -3.61 8.44
N TRP A 807 -20.03 -2.57 8.59
CA TRP A 807 -19.21 -2.34 9.78
C TRP A 807 -19.79 -1.18 10.59
N LYS A 808 -19.93 -1.40 11.90
CA LYS A 808 -20.38 -0.41 12.88
C LYS A 808 -19.19 0.04 13.73
N ILE A 809 -18.67 1.23 13.44
CA ILE A 809 -17.61 1.87 14.21
C ILE A 809 -18.25 2.72 15.30
N LYS A 810 -17.83 2.55 16.56
CA LYS A 810 -18.51 3.13 17.73
C LYS A 810 -17.55 3.65 18.78
N ASN A 811 -17.89 4.79 19.37
CA ASN A 811 -17.18 5.38 20.49
C ASN A 811 -17.53 4.65 21.80
N GLY A 812 -16.51 4.16 22.51
CA GLY A 812 -16.60 3.61 23.86
C GLY A 812 -16.85 4.67 24.96
N GLY A 813 -16.96 5.94 24.60
CA GLY A 813 -17.36 7.05 25.46
C GLY A 813 -16.21 7.68 26.24
N ASN A 814 -16.55 8.41 27.31
CA ASN A 814 -15.61 9.16 28.18
C ASN A 814 -15.02 10.45 27.57
N GLY A 815 -15.70 11.08 26.60
CA GLY A 815 -15.32 12.41 26.08
C GLY A 815 -14.18 12.42 25.07
N TRP A 816 -13.83 11.28 24.48
CA TRP A 816 -12.80 11.16 23.44
C TRP A 816 -13.38 11.27 22.04
N ASN A 817 -12.53 11.65 21.08
CA ASN A 817 -12.85 11.66 19.65
C ASN A 817 -11.79 10.85 18.89
N HIS A 818 -12.25 10.08 17.90
CA HIS A 818 -11.46 9.17 17.11
C HIS A 818 -11.83 9.34 15.62
N PRO A 819 -10.90 9.75 14.74
CA PRO A 819 -11.08 9.61 13.30
C PRO A 819 -10.61 8.20 12.93
N VAL A 820 -11.53 7.24 12.80
CA VAL A 820 -11.16 5.83 12.59
C VAL A 820 -10.88 5.58 11.12
N HIS A 821 -9.66 5.14 10.78
CA HIS A 821 -9.29 4.73 9.44
C HIS A 821 -9.41 3.21 9.28
N VAL A 822 -10.00 2.77 8.15
CA VAL A 822 -9.94 1.39 7.67
C VAL A 822 -9.13 1.37 6.38
N HIS A 823 -8.10 0.53 6.33
CA HIS A 823 -7.24 0.39 5.14
C HIS A 823 -7.99 -0.24 3.96
N PHE A 824 -7.32 -0.27 2.80
CA PHE A 824 -7.66 -1.03 1.59
C PHE A 824 -8.84 -0.56 0.72
N GLU A 825 -10.03 -0.38 1.29
CA GLU A 825 -11.26 -0.08 0.53
C GLU A 825 -12.06 1.05 1.18
N GLU A 826 -12.72 1.84 0.34
CA GLU A 826 -13.60 2.91 0.81
C GLU A 826 -15.01 2.38 1.09
N GLY A 827 -15.61 2.83 2.19
CA GLY A 827 -16.97 2.47 2.58
C GLY A 827 -17.98 3.59 2.34
N ILE A 828 -19.25 3.19 2.18
CA ILE A 828 -20.40 4.09 2.03
C ILE A 828 -21.11 4.17 3.40
N ILE A 829 -21.04 5.32 4.07
CA ILE A 829 -21.71 5.52 5.38
C ILE A 829 -23.22 5.36 5.20
N LEU A 830 -23.81 4.32 5.79
CA LEU A 830 -25.24 4.05 5.80
C LEU A 830 -25.97 4.95 6.81
N SER A 831 -25.43 5.05 8.02
CA SER A 831 -26.02 5.85 9.11
C SER A 831 -24.97 6.45 10.06
N ARG A 832 -25.36 7.52 10.76
CA ARG A 832 -24.67 8.10 11.92
C ARG A 832 -25.66 8.30 13.05
N ASP A 833 -25.45 7.71 14.22
CA ASP A 833 -26.42 7.71 15.33
C ASP A 833 -27.85 7.28 14.88
N GLY A 834 -27.92 6.32 13.95
CA GLY A 834 -29.17 5.85 13.34
C GLY A 834 -29.86 6.85 12.40
N LYS A 835 -29.21 7.96 12.02
CA LYS A 835 -29.72 8.97 11.08
C LYS A 835 -28.99 8.89 9.74
N ALA A 836 -29.57 9.48 8.70
CA ALA A 836 -28.88 9.66 7.42
C ALA A 836 -27.61 10.53 7.59
N PRO A 837 -26.54 10.26 6.82
CA PRO A 837 -25.34 11.08 6.83
C PRO A 837 -25.60 12.52 6.34
N PRO A 838 -24.80 13.52 6.79
CA PRO A 838 -24.89 14.90 6.32
C PRO A 838 -24.55 14.99 4.82
N GLU A 839 -24.95 16.08 4.18
CA GLU A 839 -24.85 16.25 2.71
C GLU A 839 -23.40 16.12 2.21
N TRP A 840 -22.38 16.47 3.00
CA TRP A 840 -20.96 16.31 2.64
C TRP A 840 -20.39 14.88 2.78
N GLU A 841 -21.18 13.90 3.22
CA GLU A 841 -20.79 12.47 3.26
C GLU A 841 -21.82 11.57 2.58
N LYS A 842 -23.08 12.01 2.49
CA LYS A 842 -24.17 11.32 1.80
C LYS A 842 -23.84 11.01 0.34
N TRP A 843 -23.21 11.95 -0.35
CA TRP A 843 -22.82 11.82 -1.76
C TRP A 843 -21.45 11.18 -1.96
N ALA A 844 -20.87 10.58 -0.93
CA ALA A 844 -19.48 10.14 -0.92
C ALA A 844 -19.30 8.69 -0.45
N ARG A 845 -18.19 8.11 -0.89
CA ARG A 845 -17.48 7.04 -0.19
C ARG A 845 -16.52 7.71 0.83
N LYS A 846 -15.96 6.98 1.79
CA LYS A 846 -14.99 7.46 2.80
C LYS A 846 -14.01 6.36 3.21
N ASP A 847 -12.88 6.73 3.80
CA ASP A 847 -11.95 5.80 4.46
C ASP A 847 -11.64 6.20 5.92
N VAL A 848 -12.03 7.41 6.35
CA VAL A 848 -11.86 7.90 7.73
C VAL A 848 -13.20 8.30 8.34
N TYR A 849 -13.60 7.61 9.41
CA TYR A 849 -14.89 7.73 10.07
C TYR A 849 -14.76 8.40 11.44
N ARG A 850 -15.14 9.68 11.52
CA ARG A 850 -15.16 10.40 12.81
C ARG A 850 -16.25 9.86 13.73
N ILE A 851 -15.85 9.42 14.93
CA ILE A 851 -16.71 9.13 16.08
C ILE A 851 -16.22 9.92 17.31
N GLY A 852 -17.12 10.32 18.21
CA GLY A 852 -16.78 11.26 19.28
C GLY A 852 -17.91 12.17 19.71
N GLU A 853 -17.70 12.92 20.78
CA GLU A 853 -18.66 13.88 21.35
C GLU A 853 -18.49 15.33 20.82
N GLY A 854 -17.67 15.53 19.78
CA GLY A 854 -17.36 16.82 19.17
C GLY A 854 -18.38 17.30 18.12
N ILE A 855 -18.08 18.45 17.50
CA ILE A 855 -18.87 19.03 16.42
C ILE A 855 -18.71 18.17 15.15
N ASP A 856 -19.78 18.02 14.36
CA ASP A 856 -19.82 17.20 13.14
C ASP A 856 -19.33 15.75 13.36
N SER A 857 -19.62 15.19 14.54
CA SER A 857 -19.23 13.85 15.00
C SER A 857 -20.45 13.09 15.53
N SER A 858 -20.40 11.76 15.52
CA SER A 858 -21.44 10.87 16.03
C SER A 858 -20.89 9.89 17.07
N VAL A 859 -21.76 9.26 17.86
CA VAL A 859 -21.38 8.18 18.78
C VAL A 859 -21.07 6.91 17.99
N ASP A 860 -21.84 6.62 16.94
CA ASP A 860 -21.55 5.54 16.00
C ASP A 860 -21.66 5.94 14.51
N VAL A 861 -21.07 5.12 13.66
CA VAL A 861 -21.13 5.16 12.20
C VAL A 861 -21.33 3.74 11.71
N GLU A 862 -22.34 3.52 10.87
CA GLU A 862 -22.52 2.26 10.14
C GLU A 862 -22.19 2.49 8.67
N MET A 863 -21.40 1.61 8.07
CA MET A 863 -20.92 1.74 6.69
C MET A 863 -20.93 0.40 5.96
N ALA A 864 -21.23 0.42 4.66
CA ALA A 864 -21.06 -0.73 3.77
C ALA A 864 -19.70 -0.65 3.08
N ILE A 865 -18.91 -1.73 3.12
CA ILE A 865 -17.56 -1.82 2.52
C ILE A 865 -17.45 -3.09 1.68
N HIS A 866 -16.74 -3.02 0.54
CA HIS A 866 -16.60 -4.13 -0.43
C HIS A 866 -15.14 -4.55 -0.57
N PHE A 867 -14.74 -5.66 0.07
CA PHE A 867 -13.37 -6.19 0.01
C PHE A 867 -13.14 -7.03 -1.26
N ARG A 868 -12.27 -6.58 -2.17
CA ARG A 868 -12.10 -7.18 -3.53
C ARG A 868 -10.63 -7.35 -3.91
N GLU A 869 -10.36 -8.06 -5.02
CA GLU A 869 -9.07 -8.14 -5.76
C GLU A 869 -7.78 -8.64 -5.06
N PHE A 870 -7.54 -8.36 -3.79
CA PHE A 870 -6.29 -8.65 -3.07
C PHE A 870 -6.53 -9.22 -1.67
N ALA A 871 -5.66 -10.13 -1.24
CA ALA A 871 -5.73 -10.77 0.07
C ALA A 871 -4.58 -10.32 0.99
N GLY A 872 -4.54 -10.84 2.21
CA GLY A 872 -3.47 -10.61 3.17
C GLY A 872 -3.86 -9.64 4.30
N THR A 873 -2.85 -9.13 4.99
CA THR A 873 -3.01 -8.39 6.24
C THR A 873 -3.12 -6.88 6.04
N TYR A 874 -4.13 -6.29 6.70
CA TYR A 874 -4.42 -4.85 6.70
C TYR A 874 -4.69 -4.34 8.13
N MET A 875 -4.84 -3.02 8.27
CA MET A 875 -5.04 -2.36 9.57
C MET A 875 -6.36 -1.59 9.65
N GLU A 876 -6.85 -1.41 10.87
CA GLU A 876 -7.89 -0.45 11.24
C GLU A 876 -7.46 0.24 12.54
N HIS A 877 -7.61 1.56 12.63
CA HIS A 877 -7.12 2.33 13.78
C HIS A 877 -7.76 3.69 13.97
N CYS A 878 -7.61 4.23 15.17
CA CYS A 878 -7.83 5.65 15.40
C CYS A 878 -6.65 6.46 14.81
N HIS A 879 -6.93 7.28 13.80
CA HIS A 879 -5.93 8.13 13.15
C HIS A 879 -5.58 9.41 13.93
N ASN A 880 -6.09 9.58 15.17
CA ASN A 880 -5.33 10.31 16.16
C ASN A 880 -4.12 9.41 16.49
N THR A 881 -3.04 9.61 15.72
CA THR A 881 -1.86 8.74 15.72
C THR A 881 -1.20 8.58 17.10
N GLN A 882 -1.45 9.50 18.03
CA GLN A 882 -0.99 9.37 19.40
C GLN A 882 -1.82 8.37 20.23
N HIS A 883 -3.09 8.14 19.86
CA HIS A 883 -3.87 7.01 20.33
C HIS A 883 -3.41 5.70 19.65
N GLU A 884 -3.17 5.73 18.34
CA GLU A 884 -2.63 4.60 17.54
C GLU A 884 -1.34 4.01 18.12
N ASP A 885 -0.39 4.87 18.53
CA ASP A 885 0.90 4.48 19.11
C ASP A 885 0.79 3.88 20.54
N THR A 886 -0.35 4.02 21.25
CA THR A 886 -0.50 3.57 22.66
C THR A 886 -1.81 2.84 23.08
N SER A 887 -2.44 1.92 22.34
CA SER A 887 -2.16 1.43 20.99
C SER A 887 -3.47 1.08 20.29
N MET A 888 -4.17 2.11 19.81
CA MET A 888 -5.55 2.06 19.27
C MET A 888 -5.60 1.59 17.81
N LEU A 889 -5.02 0.43 17.58
CA LEU A 889 -4.73 -0.16 16.28
C LEU A 889 -5.08 -1.65 16.36
N LEU A 890 -5.75 -2.18 15.33
CA LEU A 890 -5.99 -3.61 15.18
C LEU A 890 -5.60 -4.09 13.79
N ARG A 891 -5.32 -5.38 13.72
CA ARG A 891 -5.11 -6.10 12.47
C ARG A 891 -6.38 -6.86 12.09
N TRP A 892 -6.68 -6.82 10.80
CA TRP A 892 -7.66 -7.70 10.15
C TRP A 892 -7.02 -8.26 8.87
N ASP A 893 -7.45 -9.44 8.44
CA ASP A 893 -6.95 -10.09 7.24
C ASP A 893 -8.08 -10.20 6.19
N ILE A 894 -7.76 -10.04 4.92
CA ILE A 894 -8.59 -10.52 3.81
C ILE A 894 -8.12 -11.92 3.45
N GLU A 895 -9.03 -12.88 3.52
CA GLU A 895 -8.76 -14.28 3.24
C GLU A 895 -9.22 -14.68 1.83
N HIS A 896 -8.44 -15.55 1.18
CA HIS A 896 -8.92 -16.24 -0.02
C HIS A 896 -10.03 -17.26 0.36
N PRO A 897 -11.01 -17.51 -0.52
CA PRO A 897 -11.95 -18.63 -0.37
C PRO A 897 -11.26 -19.96 -0.02
N GLY A 898 -11.78 -20.65 0.99
CA GLY A 898 -11.21 -21.90 1.49
C GLY A 898 -9.92 -21.75 2.30
N GLN A 899 -9.48 -20.53 2.63
CA GLN A 899 -8.36 -20.33 3.54
C GLN A 899 -8.76 -20.69 4.98
N PHE A 900 -8.26 -21.82 5.48
CA PHE A 900 -8.47 -22.22 6.86
C PHE A 900 -7.47 -21.57 7.82
N GLN A 901 -6.27 -21.25 7.35
CA GLN A 901 -5.11 -20.96 8.19
C GLN A 901 -4.83 -19.46 8.33
N LEU A 902 -4.25 -19.07 9.46
CA LEU A 902 -3.93 -17.68 9.76
C LEU A 902 -2.59 -17.28 9.14
N MET A 903 -2.53 -16.11 8.51
CA MET A 903 -1.29 -15.58 7.95
C MET A 903 -0.30 -15.25 9.07
N PRO A 904 0.99 -15.66 8.98
CA PRO A 904 1.97 -15.47 10.05
C PRO A 904 2.46 -14.03 10.10
N THR A 905 2.79 -13.56 11.30
CA THR A 905 3.24 -12.19 11.54
C THR A 905 4.73 -12.07 11.27
N PRO A 906 5.16 -11.14 10.38
CA PRO A 906 6.58 -10.82 10.23
C PRO A 906 7.11 -10.13 11.49
N LEU A 907 8.34 -10.47 11.90
CA LEU A 907 9.11 -9.83 12.97
C LEU A 907 10.45 -9.34 12.37
N PRO A 908 10.54 -8.07 11.92
CA PRO A 908 11.75 -7.51 11.35
C PRO A 908 12.84 -7.25 12.39
N GLY A 909 14.09 -7.57 12.05
CA GLY A 909 15.26 -7.25 12.87
C GLY A 909 16.51 -7.02 12.03
N TRP A 910 17.61 -6.65 12.71
CA TRP A 910 18.90 -6.37 12.05
C TRP A 910 19.49 -7.54 11.26
N ASP A 911 19.03 -8.77 11.44
CA ASP A 911 19.50 -9.95 10.71
C ASP A 911 18.58 -10.40 9.56
N GLY A 912 17.49 -9.66 9.33
CA GLY A 912 16.39 -10.00 8.42
C GLY A 912 15.06 -10.11 9.14
N VAL A 913 14.02 -10.55 8.43
CA VAL A 913 12.69 -10.74 8.99
C VAL A 913 12.47 -12.22 9.33
N THR A 914 11.93 -12.48 10.51
CA THR A 914 11.49 -13.82 10.96
C THR A 914 9.96 -13.86 11.06
N TYR A 915 9.37 -15.01 11.33
CA TYR A 915 7.91 -15.17 11.39
C TYR A 915 7.46 -15.90 12.65
N VAL A 916 6.29 -15.52 13.16
CA VAL A 916 5.58 -16.22 14.23
C VAL A 916 4.13 -16.49 13.85
N ASN A 917 3.55 -17.55 14.42
CA ASN A 917 2.12 -17.85 14.27
C ASN A 917 1.29 -16.69 14.84
N SER A 918 0.22 -16.34 14.12
CA SER A 918 -0.80 -15.42 14.60
C SER A 918 -1.84 -16.17 15.45
N ALA A 919 -2.52 -15.45 16.35
CA ALA A 919 -3.74 -15.89 17.03
C ALA A 919 -4.92 -15.08 16.50
N ALA A 920 -6.14 -15.62 16.55
CA ALA A 920 -7.35 -14.94 16.12
C ALA A 920 -8.36 -14.85 17.25
N LEU A 921 -9.17 -13.78 17.27
CA LEU A 921 -10.35 -13.70 18.13
C LEU A 921 -11.35 -14.80 17.76
N PRO A 922 -12.10 -15.39 18.72
CA PRO A 922 -13.10 -16.43 18.41
C PRO A 922 -14.17 -16.00 17.40
N THR A 923 -14.42 -14.69 17.28
CA THR A 923 -15.42 -14.09 16.37
C THR A 923 -14.88 -13.75 14.97
N PHE A 924 -13.57 -13.85 14.71
CA PHE A 924 -12.94 -13.24 13.52
C PHE A 924 -13.59 -13.61 12.17
N ARG A 925 -14.06 -14.86 11.99
CA ARG A 925 -14.80 -15.33 10.80
C ARG A 925 -16.31 -15.37 10.98
N ASN A 926 -16.81 -15.28 12.21
CA ASN A 926 -18.25 -15.37 12.47
C ASN A 926 -18.94 -14.08 12.04
N PRO A 927 -20.15 -14.15 11.48
CA PRO A 927 -21.02 -12.99 11.40
C PRO A 927 -21.49 -12.64 12.81
N GLY A 928 -21.23 -11.41 13.27
CA GLY A 928 -21.96 -10.88 14.40
C GLY A 928 -23.44 -10.79 14.00
N ASN A 929 -24.34 -11.49 14.69
CA ASN A 929 -25.76 -11.32 14.45
C ASN A 929 -26.16 -9.90 14.90
N GLY A 930 -26.25 -9.00 13.93
CA GLY A 930 -26.57 -7.58 14.10
C GLY A 930 -28.01 -7.33 14.54
N SER A 931 -28.35 -7.77 15.75
CA SER A 931 -29.57 -7.40 16.46
C SER A 931 -29.34 -7.57 17.95
N GLY A 932 -29.25 -6.46 18.69
CA GLY A 932 -29.29 -6.49 20.14
C GLY A 932 -30.70 -6.85 20.61
N ASP A 933 -30.90 -8.12 20.96
CA ASP A 933 -32.00 -8.56 21.81
C ASP A 933 -31.45 -9.65 22.75
N ASP A 934 -31.50 -9.41 24.06
CA ASP A 934 -31.16 -10.39 25.09
C ASP A 934 -32.32 -11.40 25.20
N GLY A 935 -32.41 -12.29 24.21
CA GLY A 935 -33.47 -13.30 24.11
C GLY A 935 -32.92 -14.72 24.22
N ASP A 936 -33.32 -15.44 25.28
CA ASP A 936 -33.35 -16.91 25.27
C ASP A 936 -34.21 -17.34 24.08
N ASP A 937 -33.60 -17.95 23.07
CA ASP A 937 -34.33 -18.53 21.93
C ASP A 937 -33.87 -19.98 21.71
N ASP A 938 -34.45 -20.88 22.52
CA ASP A 938 -34.28 -22.33 22.57
C ASP A 938 -34.64 -23.07 21.26
N ASN A 939 -34.70 -22.38 20.13
CA ASN A 939 -35.09 -22.90 18.82
C ASN A 939 -33.93 -23.68 18.17
N GLU A 940 -33.58 -24.82 18.77
CA GLU A 940 -32.88 -25.88 18.05
C GLU A 940 -33.78 -26.39 16.91
N GLY A 941 -33.54 -25.86 15.71
CA GLY A 941 -33.96 -26.51 14.47
C GLY A 941 -33.45 -27.96 14.45
N GLN A 942 -34.21 -28.87 13.82
CA GLN A 942 -33.81 -30.27 13.74
C GLN A 942 -32.49 -30.38 12.96
N ASN A 943 -31.42 -30.77 13.65
CA ASN A 943 -30.07 -30.92 13.10
C ASN A 943 -30.08 -31.66 11.76
N GLN A 944 -29.83 -30.92 10.69
CA GLN A 944 -29.71 -31.43 9.34
C GLN A 944 -28.44 -32.29 9.22
N LYS A 945 -28.44 -33.24 8.29
CA LYS A 945 -27.25 -34.07 8.06
C LYS A 945 -26.19 -33.28 7.30
N PRO A 946 -24.89 -33.54 7.56
CA PRO A 946 -23.82 -33.11 6.67
C PRO A 946 -24.00 -33.63 5.25
N VAL A 947 -23.50 -32.85 4.29
CA VAL A 947 -23.35 -33.23 2.88
C VAL A 947 -21.88 -33.57 2.66
N ALA A 948 -21.59 -34.84 2.38
CA ALA A 948 -20.24 -35.28 2.02
C ALA A 948 -20.08 -35.37 0.49
N ASN A 949 -18.95 -34.93 -0.05
CA ASN A 949 -18.73 -34.79 -1.49
C ASN A 949 -17.56 -35.67 -2.01
N PRO A 950 -17.60 -36.15 -3.27
CA PRO A 950 -16.56 -37.05 -3.78
C PRO A 950 -15.16 -36.42 -3.90
N ASP A 951 -14.13 -37.19 -3.58
CA ASP A 951 -12.72 -36.80 -3.61
C ASP A 951 -11.91 -37.48 -4.73
N SER A 952 -10.76 -36.89 -5.05
CA SER A 952 -9.72 -37.59 -5.80
C SER A 952 -8.29 -37.27 -5.35
N ALA A 953 -7.37 -38.20 -5.57
CA ALA A 953 -5.95 -38.04 -5.32
C ALA A 953 -5.10 -38.86 -6.31
N THR A 954 -3.78 -38.70 -6.24
CA THR A 954 -2.82 -39.55 -6.98
C THR A 954 -1.73 -40.08 -6.05
N SER A 955 -1.17 -41.24 -6.35
CA SER A 955 -0.02 -41.80 -5.62
C SER A 955 0.85 -42.74 -6.48
N SER A 956 1.94 -43.23 -5.91
CA SER A 956 2.83 -44.24 -6.50
C SER A 956 3.09 -45.41 -5.54
N ASN A 957 3.64 -46.52 -6.04
CA ASN A 957 3.73 -47.76 -5.27
C ASN A 957 4.41 -47.60 -3.89
N GLY A 958 3.70 -48.04 -2.84
CA GLY A 958 4.16 -47.96 -1.46
C GLY A 958 4.30 -46.55 -0.87
N GLN A 959 3.82 -45.49 -1.52
CA GLN A 959 3.79 -44.13 -0.97
C GLN A 959 2.40 -43.81 -0.39
N PRO A 960 2.24 -43.70 0.94
CA PRO A 960 0.99 -43.23 1.52
C PRO A 960 0.67 -41.79 1.08
N VAL A 961 -0.59 -41.50 0.78
CA VAL A 961 -1.10 -40.15 0.54
C VAL A 961 -2.19 -39.84 1.57
N ALA A 962 -2.08 -38.69 2.23
CA ALA A 962 -3.12 -38.17 3.11
C ALA A 962 -4.08 -37.31 2.29
N ILE A 963 -5.36 -37.68 2.31
CA ILE A 963 -6.45 -37.02 1.58
C ILE A 963 -7.33 -36.35 2.63
N ASN A 964 -7.48 -35.03 2.56
CA ASN A 964 -8.36 -34.30 3.46
C ASN A 964 -9.80 -34.38 2.95
N VAL A 965 -10.44 -35.53 3.12
CA VAL A 965 -11.75 -35.81 2.52
C VAL A 965 -12.84 -34.85 3.00
N LEU A 966 -12.75 -34.34 4.23
CA LEU A 966 -13.70 -33.34 4.74
C LEU A 966 -13.51 -31.92 4.12
N ALA A 967 -12.60 -31.72 3.16
CA ALA A 967 -12.27 -30.40 2.62
C ALA A 967 -13.38 -29.80 1.73
N ASN A 968 -14.21 -30.65 1.13
CA ASN A 968 -15.33 -30.28 0.26
C ASN A 968 -16.70 -30.59 0.91
N ASP A 969 -16.71 -30.95 2.20
CA ASP A 969 -17.92 -31.31 2.96
C ASP A 969 -18.50 -30.13 3.71
N THR A 970 -19.83 -30.11 3.90
CA THR A 970 -20.53 -29.02 4.58
C THR A 970 -21.60 -29.54 5.54
N ASP A 971 -21.84 -28.82 6.63
CA ASP A 971 -23.03 -29.00 7.46
C ASP A 971 -24.04 -27.87 7.19
N PRO A 972 -25.31 -28.14 6.82
CA PRO A 972 -26.28 -27.09 6.50
C PRO A 972 -26.60 -26.12 7.64
N ASP A 973 -26.43 -26.57 8.88
CA ASP A 973 -26.70 -25.80 10.10
C ASP A 973 -25.41 -25.31 10.79
N GLY A 974 -24.23 -25.60 10.21
CA GLY A 974 -22.93 -25.15 10.71
C GLY A 974 -22.36 -25.92 11.92
N ASN A 975 -22.83 -27.14 12.21
CA ASN A 975 -22.41 -27.96 13.37
C ASN A 975 -21.00 -28.56 13.22
N LEU A 976 -19.99 -27.70 13.19
CA LEU A 976 -18.58 -28.04 13.05
C LEU A 976 -17.92 -28.39 14.41
N PRO A 977 -16.83 -29.17 14.44
CA PRO A 977 -16.11 -29.76 13.30
C PRO A 977 -16.77 -31.05 12.77
N LEU A 978 -16.74 -31.20 11.45
CA LEU A 978 -17.02 -32.49 10.81
C LEU A 978 -15.94 -33.53 11.16
N LYS A 979 -16.31 -34.81 11.15
CA LYS A 979 -15.43 -35.96 11.40
C LYS A 979 -15.65 -37.05 10.36
N VAL A 980 -14.57 -37.71 9.95
CA VAL A 980 -14.61 -38.87 9.05
C VAL A 980 -15.13 -40.09 9.80
N VAL A 981 -16.31 -40.56 9.40
CA VAL A 981 -16.93 -41.81 9.85
C VAL A 981 -17.21 -42.70 8.64
N GLY A 982 -17.73 -43.93 8.84
CA GLY A 982 -18.19 -44.79 7.74
C GLY A 982 -17.13 -45.19 6.69
N LEU A 983 -15.83 -45.08 7.02
CA LEU A 983 -14.73 -45.33 6.07
C LEU A 983 -14.68 -46.80 5.62
N ALA A 984 -15.00 -47.03 4.35
CA ALA A 984 -14.87 -48.33 3.68
C ALA A 984 -13.43 -48.53 3.15
N GLN A 985 -13.01 -49.79 3.02
CA GLN A 985 -11.73 -50.12 2.37
C GLN A 985 -11.89 -50.16 0.84
N PRO A 986 -10.81 -49.87 0.08
CA PRO A 986 -10.79 -50.13 -1.36
C PRO A 986 -10.78 -51.62 -1.69
N ASP A 987 -11.01 -51.96 -2.96
CA ASP A 987 -11.02 -53.34 -3.44
C ASP A 987 -9.73 -54.12 -3.08
N SER A 988 -9.88 -55.43 -2.84
CA SER A 988 -8.78 -56.29 -2.39
C SER A 988 -7.59 -56.24 -3.35
N GLY A 989 -6.41 -55.89 -2.81
CA GLY A 989 -5.18 -55.73 -3.58
C GLY A 989 -4.94 -54.31 -4.14
N GLN A 990 -5.88 -53.38 -3.96
CA GLN A 990 -5.74 -51.96 -4.37
C GLN A 990 -5.25 -51.04 -3.24
N GLY A 991 -4.62 -51.58 -2.19
CA GLY A 991 -4.12 -50.81 -1.05
C GLY A 991 -5.03 -50.88 0.18
N SER A 992 -4.87 -49.94 1.11
CA SER A 992 -5.64 -49.85 2.36
C SER A 992 -5.80 -48.41 2.81
N VAL A 993 -6.89 -48.10 3.51
CA VAL A 993 -7.15 -46.77 4.09
C VAL A 993 -7.24 -46.83 5.60
N ILE A 994 -6.77 -45.77 6.26
CA ILE A 994 -7.01 -45.47 7.67
C ILE A 994 -7.44 -44.01 7.81
N THR A 995 -8.07 -43.64 8.91
CA THR A 995 -8.41 -42.24 9.22
C THR A 995 -7.83 -41.82 10.57
N ASP A 996 -7.41 -40.56 10.67
CA ASP A 996 -7.04 -39.89 11.93
C ASP A 996 -8.23 -39.16 12.59
N GLY A 997 -9.42 -39.24 11.96
CA GLY A 997 -10.65 -38.55 12.35
C GLY A 997 -11.01 -37.38 11.43
N VAL A 998 -10.05 -36.84 10.68
CA VAL A 998 -10.24 -35.69 9.77
C VAL A 998 -9.77 -36.00 8.34
N ARG A 999 -8.71 -36.79 8.20
CA ARG A 999 -8.09 -37.16 6.91
C ARG A 999 -8.15 -38.66 6.71
N VAL A 1000 -8.23 -39.08 5.46
CA VAL A 1000 -8.02 -40.48 5.07
C VAL A 1000 -6.61 -40.65 4.52
N ILE A 1001 -5.81 -41.50 5.17
CA ILE A 1001 -4.49 -41.91 4.68
C ILE A 1001 -4.67 -43.16 3.83
N TYR A 1002 -4.58 -43.00 2.51
CA TYR A 1002 -4.57 -44.12 1.57
C TYR A 1002 -3.13 -44.60 1.35
N THR A 1003 -2.89 -45.90 1.59
CA THR A 1003 -1.62 -46.56 1.36
C THR A 1003 -1.75 -47.54 0.18
N PRO A 1004 -1.16 -47.25 -0.99
CA PRO A 1004 -1.16 -48.16 -2.13
C PRO A 1004 -0.27 -49.39 -1.88
N PRO A 1005 -0.45 -50.48 -2.67
CA PRO A 1005 0.41 -51.64 -2.62
C PRO A 1005 1.89 -51.28 -2.82
N THR A 1006 2.78 -51.95 -2.10
CA THR A 1006 4.24 -51.75 -2.22
C THR A 1006 4.78 -52.10 -3.61
N THR A 1007 4.06 -52.93 -4.36
CA THR A 1007 4.38 -53.33 -5.74
C THR A 1007 3.20 -53.00 -6.65
N VAL A 1008 3.40 -52.12 -7.63
CA VAL A 1008 2.40 -51.77 -8.66
C VAL A 1008 3.03 -51.98 -10.03
N THR A 1009 2.50 -52.95 -10.78
CA THR A 1009 3.05 -53.37 -12.09
C THR A 1009 2.38 -52.70 -13.28
N ALA A 1010 1.21 -52.08 -13.08
CA ALA A 1010 0.45 -51.32 -14.06
C ALA A 1010 -0.37 -50.25 -13.31
N PRO A 1011 -0.66 -49.09 -13.92
CA PRO A 1011 -1.48 -48.07 -13.27
C PRO A 1011 -2.93 -48.56 -13.06
N PHE A 1012 -3.52 -48.17 -11.93
CA PHE A 1012 -4.92 -48.47 -11.58
C PHE A 1012 -5.52 -47.32 -10.75
N THR A 1013 -6.84 -47.32 -10.57
CA THR A 1013 -7.53 -46.40 -9.66
C THR A 1013 -8.11 -47.18 -8.50
N ALA A 1014 -7.72 -46.85 -7.27
CA ALA A 1014 -8.40 -47.34 -6.07
C ALA A 1014 -9.66 -46.50 -5.83
N ALA A 1015 -10.77 -47.16 -5.49
CA ALA A 1015 -12.00 -46.48 -5.10
C ALA A 1015 -12.44 -46.96 -3.72
N PHE A 1016 -12.84 -46.04 -2.83
CA PHE A 1016 -13.41 -46.33 -1.52
C PHE A 1016 -14.42 -45.23 -1.13
N THR A 1017 -15.08 -45.35 0.02
CA THR A 1017 -16.08 -44.36 0.48
C THR A 1017 -15.87 -43.97 1.93
N TYR A 1018 -16.36 -42.80 2.31
CA TYR A 1018 -16.48 -42.35 3.71
C TYR A 1018 -17.81 -41.61 3.91
N GLN A 1019 -18.10 -41.23 5.15
CA GLN A 1019 -19.21 -40.35 5.52
C GLN A 1019 -18.69 -39.25 6.45
N ALA A 1020 -19.28 -38.06 6.40
CA ALA A 1020 -19.04 -37.00 7.38
C ALA A 1020 -20.03 -37.11 8.53
N SER A 1021 -19.58 -36.83 9.75
CA SER A 1021 -20.43 -36.64 10.92
C SER A 1021 -20.22 -35.27 11.55
N ASP A 1022 -21.31 -34.58 11.87
CA ASP A 1022 -21.28 -33.28 12.56
C ASP A 1022 -20.98 -33.39 14.06
N ALA A 1023 -20.89 -32.22 14.73
CA ALA A 1023 -20.70 -32.11 16.17
C ALA A 1023 -21.88 -32.64 17.01
N LYS A 1024 -23.09 -32.74 16.45
CA LYS A 1024 -24.30 -33.32 17.06
C LYS A 1024 -24.50 -34.81 16.73
N ASN A 1025 -23.60 -35.41 15.96
CA ASN A 1025 -23.55 -36.79 15.50
C ASN A 1025 -24.59 -37.20 14.43
N ALA A 1026 -25.18 -36.27 13.65
CA ALA A 1026 -25.82 -36.71 12.41
C ALA A 1026 -24.75 -37.02 11.35
N VAL A 1027 -25.10 -37.87 10.39
CA VAL A 1027 -24.17 -38.51 9.45
C VAL A 1027 -24.67 -38.37 8.02
N SER A 1028 -23.77 -37.97 7.12
CA SER A 1028 -24.02 -37.79 5.69
C SER A 1028 -24.41 -39.09 4.97
N GLU A 1029 -24.87 -38.96 3.73
CA GLU A 1029 -24.80 -40.08 2.79
C GLU A 1029 -23.31 -40.33 2.39
N PRO A 1030 -22.94 -41.55 1.93
CA PRO A 1030 -21.54 -41.85 1.62
C PRO A 1030 -20.99 -41.12 0.39
N ALA A 1031 -19.83 -40.49 0.56
CA ALA A 1031 -19.03 -39.89 -0.50
C ALA A 1031 -17.96 -40.86 -1.01
N ALA A 1032 -17.61 -40.77 -2.29
CA ALA A 1032 -16.65 -41.65 -2.95
C ALA A 1032 -15.29 -40.98 -3.16
N VAL A 1033 -14.20 -41.68 -2.83
CA VAL A 1033 -12.83 -41.22 -3.00
C VAL A 1033 -12.15 -42.06 -4.08
N SER A 1034 -11.45 -41.40 -5.01
CA SER A 1034 -10.77 -42.06 -6.13
C SER A 1034 -9.27 -41.74 -6.16
N VAL A 1035 -8.40 -42.74 -6.06
CA VAL A 1035 -6.94 -42.54 -6.03
C VAL A 1035 -6.28 -43.22 -7.22
N ALA A 1036 -5.74 -42.43 -8.16
CA ALA A 1036 -4.98 -42.96 -9.28
C ALA A 1036 -3.55 -43.32 -8.85
N VAL A 1037 -3.19 -44.60 -8.96
CA VAL A 1037 -1.90 -45.14 -8.52
C VAL A 1037 -1.05 -45.54 -9.72
N THR A 1038 0.21 -45.11 -9.73
CA THR A 1038 1.17 -45.39 -10.81
C THR A 1038 2.41 -46.16 -10.30
N PRO A 1039 3.09 -46.94 -11.15
CA PRO A 1039 4.42 -47.47 -10.82
C PRO A 1039 5.44 -46.32 -10.64
N ALA A 1040 6.32 -46.39 -9.64
CA ALA A 1040 7.35 -45.38 -9.43
C ALA A 1040 8.33 -45.29 -10.61
N ALA A 1041 8.76 -44.08 -10.95
CA ALA A 1041 9.80 -43.83 -11.92
C ALA A 1041 11.15 -44.40 -11.43
N VAL A 1042 11.82 -45.21 -12.26
CA VAL A 1042 13.12 -45.79 -11.92
C VAL A 1042 14.21 -44.75 -12.17
N ASN A 1043 14.70 -44.11 -11.12
CA ASN A 1043 15.88 -43.25 -11.20
C ASN A 1043 17.12 -44.08 -11.56
N GLU A 1044 17.66 -43.84 -12.76
CA GLU A 1044 18.93 -44.35 -13.27
C GLU A 1044 19.86 -43.18 -13.60
N ASP A 1045 21.05 -43.19 -13.01
CA ASP A 1045 22.14 -42.27 -13.37
C ASP A 1045 22.95 -42.94 -14.49
N LEU A 1046 22.69 -42.54 -15.73
CA LEU A 1046 23.32 -43.05 -16.95
C LEU A 1046 24.27 -41.98 -17.51
N VAL A 1047 25.56 -42.26 -17.57
CA VAL A 1047 26.59 -41.30 -17.98
C VAL A 1047 27.42 -41.85 -19.14
N VAL A 1048 27.64 -41.05 -20.18
CA VAL A 1048 28.63 -41.32 -21.22
C VAL A 1048 29.96 -40.68 -20.81
N THR A 1049 30.98 -41.50 -20.53
CA THR A 1049 32.31 -41.02 -20.09
C THR A 1049 33.29 -40.79 -21.24
N SER A 1050 33.09 -41.49 -22.36
CA SER A 1050 33.85 -41.30 -23.59
C SER A 1050 33.03 -41.78 -24.79
N ALA A 1051 33.17 -41.10 -25.92
CA ALA A 1051 32.58 -41.49 -27.19
C ALA A 1051 33.49 -41.02 -28.33
N SER A 1052 33.99 -41.96 -29.13
CA SER A 1052 34.92 -41.67 -30.22
C SER A 1052 34.67 -42.52 -31.46
N VAL A 1053 35.14 -42.04 -32.61
CA VAL A 1053 35.16 -42.79 -33.86
C VAL A 1053 36.49 -42.61 -34.57
N THR A 1054 37.20 -43.71 -34.85
CA THR A 1054 38.42 -43.71 -35.67
C THR A 1054 38.08 -43.99 -37.13
N VAL A 1055 38.47 -43.11 -38.04
CA VAL A 1055 38.34 -43.32 -39.48
C VAL A 1055 39.46 -44.24 -39.98
N ARG A 1056 39.11 -45.26 -40.76
CA ARG A 1056 40.05 -46.22 -41.37
C ARG A 1056 39.87 -46.23 -42.89
N SER A 1057 40.89 -46.73 -43.60
CA SER A 1057 40.84 -46.96 -45.05
C SER A 1057 39.64 -47.85 -45.46
N ASN A 1058 39.17 -47.68 -46.70
CA ASN A 1058 38.05 -48.42 -47.30
C ASN A 1058 36.70 -48.19 -46.59
N ASN A 1059 36.39 -46.93 -46.25
CA ASN A 1059 35.14 -46.49 -45.61
C ASN A 1059 34.76 -47.31 -44.37
N ARG A 1060 35.77 -47.66 -43.55
CA ARG A 1060 35.60 -48.41 -42.31
C ARG A 1060 35.77 -47.47 -41.12
N TYR A 1061 34.89 -47.59 -40.14
CA TYR A 1061 34.87 -46.73 -38.95
C TYR A 1061 34.87 -47.60 -37.71
N THR A 1062 35.75 -47.33 -36.75
CA THR A 1062 35.76 -48.00 -35.46
C THR A 1062 35.18 -47.05 -34.41
N TRP A 1063 33.97 -47.36 -33.95
CA TRP A 1063 33.26 -46.62 -32.91
C TRP A 1063 33.60 -47.22 -31.55
N ASP A 1064 33.99 -46.40 -30.59
CA ASP A 1064 34.29 -46.81 -29.22
C ASP A 1064 33.69 -45.83 -28.23
N LEU A 1065 32.75 -46.32 -27.42
CA LEU A 1065 31.96 -45.55 -26.48
C LEU A 1065 31.89 -46.27 -25.15
N ALA A 1066 32.14 -45.57 -24.05
CA ALA A 1066 32.09 -46.13 -22.71
C ALA A 1066 31.47 -45.18 -21.68
N GLY A 1067 30.91 -45.74 -20.62
CA GLY A 1067 30.24 -44.97 -19.58
C GLY A 1067 29.95 -45.74 -18.31
N THR A 1068 29.12 -45.15 -17.46
CA THR A 1068 28.60 -45.76 -16.23
C THR A 1068 27.08 -45.73 -16.22
N THR A 1069 26.48 -46.68 -15.51
CA THR A 1069 25.06 -46.67 -15.10
C THR A 1069 24.98 -47.05 -13.62
N SER A 1070 24.13 -46.40 -12.84
CA SER A 1070 23.83 -46.84 -11.47
C SER A 1070 22.99 -48.12 -11.42
N LYS A 1071 22.46 -48.58 -12.56
CA LYS A 1071 21.67 -49.82 -12.70
C LYS A 1071 22.42 -50.84 -13.56
N GLY A 1072 23.28 -51.64 -12.93
CA GLY A 1072 24.05 -52.68 -13.61
C GLY A 1072 23.31 -53.99 -13.89
N THR A 1073 22.41 -54.40 -13.00
CA THR A 1073 21.69 -55.69 -13.08
C THR A 1073 20.36 -55.53 -13.81
N GLY A 1074 20.08 -56.41 -14.78
CA GLY A 1074 18.84 -56.40 -15.56
C GLY A 1074 18.73 -55.27 -16.60
N ASN A 1075 19.77 -54.45 -16.75
CA ASN A 1075 19.80 -53.34 -17.70
C ASN A 1075 20.37 -53.78 -19.06
N THR A 1076 19.77 -53.31 -20.15
CA THR A 1076 20.36 -53.34 -21.49
C THR A 1076 20.45 -51.92 -22.02
N LEU A 1077 21.65 -51.49 -22.42
CA LEU A 1077 21.94 -50.16 -22.94
C LEU A 1077 22.15 -50.23 -24.47
N ALA A 1078 21.17 -49.79 -25.25
CA ALA A 1078 21.25 -49.75 -26.71
C ALA A 1078 21.91 -48.44 -27.18
N VAL A 1079 22.89 -48.52 -28.08
CA VAL A 1079 23.68 -47.36 -28.53
C VAL A 1079 23.45 -47.08 -30.02
N THR A 1080 22.96 -45.89 -30.35
CA THR A 1080 22.78 -45.40 -31.74
C THR A 1080 23.65 -44.17 -31.99
N VAL A 1081 24.31 -44.09 -33.14
CA VAL A 1081 25.17 -42.94 -33.53
C VAL A 1081 24.65 -42.26 -34.80
N THR A 1082 24.90 -40.96 -34.97
CA THR A 1082 24.51 -40.24 -36.19
C THR A 1082 25.56 -40.38 -37.30
N THR A 1083 25.14 -40.86 -38.47
CA THR A 1083 25.98 -41.02 -39.67
C THR A 1083 25.43 -40.22 -40.86
N THR A 1084 26.23 -40.06 -41.90
CA THR A 1084 25.82 -39.36 -43.14
C THR A 1084 24.65 -40.01 -43.88
N ALA A 1085 24.27 -41.26 -43.53
CA ALA A 1085 23.11 -41.96 -44.07
C ALA A 1085 21.94 -42.08 -43.07
N GLY A 1086 22.02 -41.40 -41.92
CA GLY A 1086 21.03 -41.47 -40.84
C GLY A 1086 21.54 -42.14 -39.56
N PRO A 1087 20.67 -42.41 -38.59
CA PRO A 1087 21.04 -43.07 -37.33
C PRO A 1087 21.47 -44.53 -37.57
N LEU A 1088 22.64 -44.91 -37.02
CA LEU A 1088 23.21 -46.25 -37.08
C LEU A 1088 23.22 -46.87 -35.69
N ASN A 1089 22.49 -47.97 -35.51
CA ASN A 1089 22.50 -48.73 -34.26
C ASN A 1089 23.80 -49.56 -34.18
N LEU A 1090 24.60 -49.36 -33.13
CA LEU A 1090 25.83 -50.09 -32.85
C LEU A 1090 25.60 -51.35 -31.99
N GLY A 1091 24.36 -51.60 -31.56
CA GLY A 1091 23.97 -52.70 -30.70
C GLY A 1091 23.95 -52.34 -29.22
N ASN A 1092 23.94 -53.39 -28.39
CA ASN A 1092 23.86 -53.27 -26.94
C ASN A 1092 25.28 -53.21 -26.33
N ALA A 1093 25.45 -52.35 -25.32
CA ALA A 1093 26.69 -52.26 -24.58
C ALA A 1093 26.94 -53.52 -23.72
N ILE A 1094 28.22 -53.85 -23.55
CA ILE A 1094 28.65 -54.84 -22.57
C ILE A 1094 28.71 -54.15 -21.20
N LEU A 1095 27.86 -54.56 -20.26
CA LEU A 1095 27.88 -54.07 -18.88
C LEU A 1095 28.84 -54.92 -18.03
N THR A 1096 29.74 -54.26 -17.31
CA THR A 1096 30.66 -54.84 -16.33
C THR A 1096 30.29 -54.32 -14.93
N PRO A 1097 29.80 -55.18 -14.03
CA PRO A 1097 29.39 -54.77 -12.68
C PRO A 1097 30.48 -54.07 -11.87
N THR A 1098 30.05 -53.16 -10.99
CA THR A 1098 30.87 -52.40 -10.03
C THR A 1098 30.10 -52.30 -8.71
N GLY A 1099 30.76 -51.88 -7.62
CA GLY A 1099 30.12 -51.81 -6.29
C GLY A 1099 28.91 -50.86 -6.18
N THR A 1100 28.72 -49.95 -7.14
CA THR A 1100 27.64 -48.92 -7.14
C THR A 1100 26.83 -48.89 -8.45
N GLY A 1101 26.95 -49.90 -9.32
CA GLY A 1101 26.33 -49.89 -10.65
C GLY A 1101 27.07 -50.78 -11.65
N ALA A 1102 27.17 -50.37 -12.91
CA ALA A 1102 28.05 -50.98 -13.90
C ALA A 1102 28.78 -49.94 -14.75
N ARG A 1103 29.98 -50.30 -15.23
CA ARG A 1103 30.60 -49.65 -16.38
C ARG A 1103 30.10 -50.32 -17.65
N TRP A 1104 29.84 -49.56 -18.70
CA TRP A 1104 29.38 -50.09 -19.98
C TRP A 1104 30.32 -49.69 -21.12
N ARG A 1105 30.42 -50.52 -22.16
CA ARG A 1105 31.19 -50.19 -23.38
C ARG A 1105 30.57 -50.81 -24.64
N VAL A 1106 30.61 -50.05 -25.74
CA VAL A 1106 30.38 -50.51 -27.12
C VAL A 1106 31.64 -50.20 -27.92
N SER A 1107 32.24 -51.21 -28.54
CA SER A 1107 33.38 -51.06 -29.45
C SER A 1107 33.11 -51.87 -30.72
N VAL A 1108 32.72 -51.20 -31.81
CA VAL A 1108 32.22 -51.84 -33.04
C VAL A 1108 32.88 -51.23 -34.27
N SER A 1109 33.29 -52.08 -35.23
CA SER A 1109 33.72 -51.63 -36.56
C SER A 1109 32.57 -51.73 -37.56
N THR A 1110 32.23 -50.64 -38.24
CA THR A 1110 31.24 -50.61 -39.32
C THR A 1110 31.87 -50.20 -40.65
N THR A 1111 31.17 -50.44 -41.75
CA THR A 1111 31.59 -50.03 -43.10
C THR A 1111 30.45 -49.31 -43.81
N GLY A 1112 30.76 -48.29 -44.61
CA GLY A 1112 29.77 -47.54 -45.39
C GLY A 1112 29.68 -46.07 -44.98
N ALA A 1113 28.57 -45.67 -44.36
CA ALA A 1113 28.34 -44.29 -43.95
C ALA A 1113 29.20 -43.89 -42.74
N GLY A 1114 29.90 -42.77 -42.86
CA GLY A 1114 30.74 -42.20 -41.80
C GLY A 1114 29.99 -41.28 -40.85
N PRO A 1115 30.65 -40.75 -39.81
CA PRO A 1115 30.07 -39.75 -38.92
C PRO A 1115 29.54 -38.52 -39.68
N THR A 1116 28.48 -37.90 -39.15
CA THR A 1116 28.06 -36.55 -39.58
C THR A 1116 29.13 -35.51 -39.18
N PRO A 1117 29.05 -34.25 -39.67
CA PRO A 1117 30.00 -33.19 -39.28
C PRO A 1117 30.05 -32.89 -37.77
N ASN A 1118 28.98 -33.20 -37.04
CA ASN A 1118 28.90 -33.12 -35.57
C ASN A 1118 28.25 -34.42 -35.07
N PRO A 1119 29.01 -35.53 -34.99
CA PRO A 1119 28.45 -36.83 -34.69
C PRO A 1119 28.07 -36.95 -33.21
N THR A 1120 26.95 -37.60 -32.95
CA THR A 1120 26.37 -37.77 -31.61
C THR A 1120 25.98 -39.23 -31.39
N ALA A 1121 26.10 -39.67 -30.14
CA ALA A 1121 25.67 -40.98 -29.68
C ALA A 1121 24.52 -40.85 -28.70
N THR A 1122 23.42 -41.56 -28.96
CA THR A 1122 22.30 -41.71 -28.03
C THR A 1122 22.31 -43.11 -27.44
N VAL A 1123 22.40 -43.18 -26.11
CA VAL A 1123 22.33 -44.41 -25.32
C VAL A 1123 20.94 -44.47 -24.68
N ARG A 1124 20.24 -45.61 -24.84
CA ARG A 1124 18.92 -45.85 -24.25
C ARG A 1124 18.96 -47.07 -23.34
N SER A 1125 18.46 -46.89 -22.12
CA SER A 1125 18.29 -47.94 -21.12
C SER A 1125 16.97 -48.67 -21.25
N THR A 1126 16.95 -49.93 -20.80
CA THR A 1126 15.72 -50.72 -20.65
C THR A 1126 14.79 -50.15 -19.57
N PHE A 1127 15.34 -49.36 -18.63
CA PHE A 1127 14.57 -48.64 -17.61
C PHE A 1127 14.06 -47.25 -18.08
N GLY A 1128 14.17 -46.96 -19.37
CA GLY A 1128 13.59 -45.75 -20.00
C GLY A 1128 14.54 -44.56 -20.12
N GLN A 1129 15.62 -44.51 -19.32
CA GLN A 1129 16.57 -43.40 -19.34
C GLN A 1129 17.29 -43.29 -20.70
N THR A 1130 17.40 -42.06 -21.23
CA THR A 1130 18.03 -41.79 -22.52
C THR A 1130 19.02 -40.64 -22.40
N VAL A 1131 20.27 -40.85 -22.82
CA VAL A 1131 21.33 -39.83 -22.76
C VAL A 1131 22.01 -39.69 -24.11
N THR A 1132 22.27 -38.46 -24.54
CA THR A 1132 22.95 -38.15 -25.80
C THR A 1132 24.25 -37.39 -25.54
N ALA A 1133 25.33 -37.80 -26.18
CA ALA A 1133 26.67 -37.21 -26.05
C ALA A 1133 27.32 -36.97 -27.42
N PRO A 1134 28.19 -35.94 -27.58
CA PRO A 1134 28.98 -35.76 -28.78
C PRO A 1134 30.04 -36.86 -28.93
N ILE A 1135 30.40 -37.21 -30.16
CA ILE A 1135 31.43 -38.19 -30.51
C ILE A 1135 32.66 -37.43 -31.03
N VAL A 1136 33.85 -37.76 -30.54
CA VAL A 1136 35.11 -37.21 -31.06
C VAL A 1136 35.61 -38.06 -32.24
N ALA A 1137 35.84 -37.44 -33.40
CA ALA A 1137 36.40 -38.11 -34.57
C ALA A 1137 37.94 -38.05 -34.57
N HIS A 1138 38.58 -39.18 -34.92
CA HIS A 1138 40.03 -39.37 -34.98
C HIS A 1138 40.48 -40.01 -36.30
#